data_AF-A0A7S0M7V0-F1
#
_entry.id   AF-A0A7S0M7V0-F1
#
_cell.length_a   1.000
_cell.length_b   1.000
_cell.length_c   1.000
_cell.angle_alpha   90.00
_cell.angle_beta   90.00
_cell.angle_gamma   90.00
#
_symmetry.space_group_name_H-M   'P 1'
#
loop_
_entity.id
_entity.type
_entity.pdbx_description
1 polymer ?
#
loop_
_entity_poly.entity_id
_entity_poly.type
_entity_poly.pdbx_seq_one_letter_code
_entity_poly.pdbx_strand_id
1 'polypeptide(L)'
;GVGLISPPPHHDIYSIEDLAQLIYDLHQINPAAKVSVKLVAGAGIGTIAAGVAKANADIIQISGHDGGTGASPLSSIKHAGVPWELGLTEVHRTLVENKLRSRVLLRVDGGLKTGWDIALAALSGGEEYGFGTIAMIAEGCIMARICHTNNCPVGVTTQKEALRKKFPGTPEAVVNYFSFVGEEVRSILAHMGYSRIEDIIGRGDLLKPRPGAAPSKTIHMDLSFLTDLPDVRTERSWVHDGRTQGVHSNGPVLDDDLLKDPALVEAIAARGVYRRELDIVNTDRSVGARVSGVIAKRWGNKGFAAEGGKVSLLFRGSAGQSFGAFVLPGMRMEVVGEVNDYAGKGIHGGEIIIRPPEQVPAGFDASENVIVGNTALYGATGGHLFAAGRAGERFAVRNSGAWAVVEGTGDHGCEYMTGGRVVVLGSIGLNFAAGMSGGRAYLWDPKGEAVGKCTKEEDPKKEYGPVTDPEHVAELRGLIEEHLERTKSTVAAEILSKWAESLPKFVLAFPLDFKRAIETEKKAKADAAKDPVAALSPDEKELIGVNPAPDTAAKVKDLEDLVGKKERPSKVDKPRKLRGFIEYERGAAPYRPAEERVKDFTEIYVDRDEGKLQTQGARCMNCGVPFCNQNATGCPLGNKIPEWNELVYEGHWQAALQRLLMTNNFPEFTGRVCPAPCEGACVLGIIEQPVTIKNIEYAIADRGFKEGWVKPRIPKERTGLLVAVVGSGPAGLAAADELNQMGHKVTVLERDARPGGLLMYGIPNMKLDKRIVQRRIELLQAEGVDFVCGVEVGRQVTAEQLRGKYHAVLLAVGSTRARDLEIAGRGLRGIHLAMDFLGAQQRALFAQNPGLMENALHFRTPFKGNKDWKLDFDGSFVSVAGKRVVVIGGGDTGTDCTATSVRHGCKSLVNLELLDRPPESRDETANAWPAYPRIFRTDYGQEEVKARDGSDPRKYAVMTKEFVGDAEGNVTGVKIVSLKVGRDASGKPALEEIAGSEQVVAADAVILAMGFVGPDAGLVKGFGAATTPQGNIKALHGSNGDGFATSVDGIFAAGDCRRGQSLVVWAINEGQRAADAINKYLLQARVEQAVRAAKDGVPAGRAGHMRGLHTSAAAAAAAVADEGIVQQLVGMGFGENGCRRAALAVKNAGADAAMEW
;
A
#
# COMPACT_ATOMS: atom_id res chain seq x y z
N GLY A 1 20.49 11.28 -21.16
CA GLY A 1 21.96 11.24 -21.03
C GLY A 1 22.44 12.02 -19.82
N VAL A 2 22.00 13.28 -19.67
CA VAL A 2 22.37 14.16 -18.54
C VAL A 2 21.33 14.06 -17.41
N GLY A 3 21.78 14.11 -16.15
CA GLY A 3 20.89 14.15 -14.99
C GLY A 3 20.17 15.49 -14.86
N LEU A 4 18.87 15.47 -14.55
CA LEU A 4 18.05 16.68 -14.43
C LEU A 4 17.73 16.93 -12.95
N ILE A 5 18.46 17.88 -12.36
CA ILE A 5 18.13 18.43 -11.04
C ILE A 5 17.43 19.76 -11.30
N SER A 6 16.13 19.82 -10.98
CA SER A 6 15.40 21.09 -11.10
C SER A 6 15.89 22.09 -10.04
N PRO A 7 15.85 23.40 -10.32
CA PRO A 7 16.07 24.40 -9.29
C PRO A 7 15.08 24.18 -8.13
N PRO A 8 15.51 24.32 -6.87
CA PRO A 8 14.59 24.23 -5.74
C PRO A 8 13.45 25.26 -5.77
N PRO A 9 13.67 26.55 -6.13
CA PRO A 9 12.60 27.51 -6.31
C PRO A 9 12.09 27.56 -7.76
N HIS A 10 10.87 28.03 -7.91
CA HIS A 10 10.42 28.65 -9.16
C HIS A 10 11.07 30.03 -9.27
N HIS A 11 11.81 30.30 -10.34
CA HIS A 11 12.54 31.58 -10.47
C HIS A 11 11.64 32.78 -10.79
N ASP A 12 10.37 32.52 -11.05
CA ASP A 12 9.28 33.48 -11.18
C ASP A 12 8.37 33.50 -9.94
N ILE A 13 8.81 32.95 -8.80
CA ILE A 13 8.10 33.00 -7.52
C ILE A 13 9.10 33.20 -6.37
N TYR A 14 9.38 34.45 -5.99
CA TYR A 14 10.16 34.78 -4.79
C TYR A 14 9.32 35.34 -3.66
N SER A 15 8.07 35.69 -3.95
CA SER A 15 7.12 36.30 -3.02
C SER A 15 5.69 35.84 -3.32
N ILE A 16 4.71 36.31 -2.54
CA ILE A 16 3.31 35.97 -2.75
C ILE A 16 2.72 36.71 -3.96
N GLU A 17 3.20 37.92 -4.24
CA GLU A 17 2.84 38.72 -5.41
C GLU A 17 3.39 38.11 -6.70
N ASP A 18 4.56 37.46 -6.65
CA ASP A 18 5.09 36.71 -7.79
C ASP A 18 4.26 35.45 -8.08
N LEU A 19 3.82 34.75 -7.01
CA LEU A 19 2.88 33.64 -7.16
C LEU A 19 1.57 34.13 -7.80
N ALA A 20 1.06 35.28 -7.35
CA ALA A 20 -0.13 35.89 -7.95
C ALA A 20 0.10 36.24 -9.43
N GLN A 21 1.31 36.69 -9.80
CA GLN A 21 1.67 36.96 -11.18
C GLN A 21 1.72 35.69 -12.04
N LEU A 22 2.26 34.57 -11.53
CA LEU A 22 2.20 33.31 -12.25
C LEU A 22 0.76 32.79 -12.39
N ILE A 23 -0.06 32.87 -11.34
CA ILE A 23 -1.49 32.51 -11.40
C ILE A 23 -2.18 33.36 -12.47
N TYR A 24 -1.90 34.66 -12.50
CA TYR A 24 -2.40 35.59 -13.51
C TYR A 24 -1.95 35.17 -14.93
N ASP A 25 -0.68 34.83 -15.14
CA ASP A 25 -0.15 34.36 -16.43
C ASP A 25 -0.87 33.08 -16.92
N LEU A 26 -1.15 32.14 -16.01
CA LEU A 26 -1.82 30.87 -16.31
C LEU A 26 -3.28 31.08 -16.69
N HIS A 27 -4.02 31.94 -15.96
CA HIS A 27 -5.36 32.34 -16.34
C HIS A 27 -5.39 33.17 -17.63
N GLN A 28 -4.30 33.91 -17.92
CA GLN A 28 -4.20 34.71 -19.14
C GLN A 28 -4.12 33.82 -20.37
N ILE A 29 -3.23 32.82 -20.38
CA ILE A 29 -3.11 31.90 -21.51
C ILE A 29 -4.30 30.93 -21.59
N ASN A 30 -4.85 30.49 -20.46
CA ASN A 30 -5.96 29.56 -20.42
C ASN A 30 -7.05 29.98 -19.41
N PRO A 31 -7.98 30.86 -19.80
CA PRO A 31 -9.02 31.37 -18.89
C PRO A 31 -10.04 30.32 -18.45
N ALA A 32 -10.05 29.14 -19.05
CA ALA A 32 -10.95 28.05 -18.70
C ALA A 32 -10.35 27.06 -17.68
N ALA A 33 -9.05 27.16 -17.37
CA ALA A 33 -8.37 26.25 -16.46
C ALA A 33 -8.36 26.79 -15.03
N LYS A 34 -8.72 25.92 -14.08
CA LYS A 34 -8.46 26.17 -12.66
C LYS A 34 -6.97 26.06 -12.37
N VAL A 35 -6.46 26.96 -11.54
CA VAL A 35 -5.07 26.99 -11.08
C VAL A 35 -4.99 26.43 -9.67
N SER A 36 -4.20 25.36 -9.52
CA SER A 36 -3.92 24.74 -8.22
C SER A 36 -2.52 25.08 -7.73
N VAL A 37 -2.39 25.43 -6.45
CA VAL A 37 -1.09 25.57 -5.79
C VAL A 37 -0.87 24.37 -4.87
N LYS A 38 0.18 23.60 -5.14
CA LYS A 38 0.57 22.44 -4.32
C LYS A 38 1.53 22.89 -3.22
N LEU A 39 1.10 22.73 -1.97
CA LEU A 39 1.87 23.01 -0.76
C LEU A 39 2.13 21.71 0.00
N VAL A 40 3.23 21.65 0.74
CA VAL A 40 3.54 20.55 1.66
C VAL A 40 3.18 21.00 3.07
N ALA A 41 2.49 20.14 3.83
CA ALA A 41 2.13 20.39 5.21
C ALA A 41 3.38 20.75 6.03
N GLY A 42 3.30 21.87 6.74
CA GLY A 42 4.30 22.40 7.65
C GLY A 42 3.67 23.50 8.51
N ALA A 43 4.23 23.78 9.68
CA ALA A 43 3.71 24.83 10.55
C ALA A 43 3.69 26.19 9.83
N GLY A 44 2.57 26.92 9.91
CA GLY A 44 2.39 28.21 9.24
C GLY A 44 1.79 28.12 7.83
N ILE A 45 1.48 26.91 7.35
CA ILE A 45 0.83 26.69 6.05
C ILE A 45 -0.54 27.37 5.96
N GLY A 46 -1.27 27.55 7.06
CA GLY A 46 -2.55 28.25 7.09
C GLY A 46 -2.43 29.69 6.60
N THR A 47 -1.41 30.41 7.08
CA THR A 47 -1.10 31.79 6.66
C THR A 47 -0.73 31.86 5.18
N ILE A 48 0.09 30.92 4.70
CA ILE A 48 0.46 30.82 3.29
C ILE A 48 -0.78 30.57 2.44
N ALA A 49 -1.64 29.64 2.85
CA ALA A 49 -2.88 29.32 2.13
C ALA A 49 -3.84 30.52 2.04
N ALA A 50 -3.90 31.37 3.06
CA ALA A 50 -4.65 32.63 3.00
C ALA A 50 -4.07 33.59 1.95
N GLY A 51 -2.74 33.67 1.84
CA GLY A 51 -2.07 34.41 0.76
C GLY A 51 -2.39 33.83 -0.62
N VAL A 52 -2.31 32.51 -0.76
CA VAL A 52 -2.62 31.79 -2.02
C VAL A 52 -4.06 32.04 -2.47
N ALA A 53 -5.03 32.00 -1.55
CA ALA A 53 -6.43 32.30 -1.85
C ALA A 53 -6.65 33.76 -2.28
N LYS A 54 -5.85 34.71 -1.73
CA LYS A 54 -5.86 36.11 -2.15
C LYS A 54 -5.16 36.34 -3.49
N ALA A 55 -4.17 35.50 -3.81
CA ALA A 55 -3.45 35.47 -5.08
C ALA A 55 -4.27 34.87 -6.25
N ASN A 56 -5.57 34.61 -6.03
CA ASN A 56 -6.55 34.17 -7.03
C ASN A 56 -6.45 32.70 -7.46
N ALA A 57 -5.79 31.83 -6.69
CA ALA A 57 -5.82 30.39 -6.96
C ALA A 57 -7.24 29.82 -6.77
N ASP A 58 -7.60 28.79 -7.55
CA ASP A 58 -8.89 28.09 -7.40
C ASP A 58 -8.80 26.89 -6.44
N ILE A 59 -7.62 26.26 -6.36
CA ILE A 59 -7.41 25.02 -5.61
C ILE A 59 -6.13 25.14 -4.79
N ILE A 60 -6.17 24.70 -3.53
CA ILE A 60 -4.99 24.53 -2.70
C ILE A 60 -4.85 23.04 -2.39
N GLN A 61 -3.75 22.43 -2.83
CA GLN A 61 -3.43 21.04 -2.50
C GLN A 61 -2.47 20.99 -1.32
N ILE A 62 -2.85 20.25 -0.28
CA ILE A 62 -2.04 20.01 0.92
C ILE A 62 -1.47 18.60 0.86
N SER A 63 -0.15 18.49 0.77
CA SER A 63 0.57 17.22 0.72
C SER A 63 1.20 16.88 2.06
N GLY A 64 0.90 15.70 2.60
CA GLY A 64 1.56 15.20 3.81
C GLY A 64 3.00 14.74 3.57
N HIS A 65 3.77 14.58 4.64
CA HIS A 65 5.15 14.06 4.59
C HIS A 65 5.27 12.64 3.99
N ASP A 66 4.16 11.90 3.90
CA ASP A 66 4.09 10.51 3.44
C ASP A 66 3.90 10.36 1.93
N GLY A 67 4.11 11.44 1.17
CA GLY A 67 4.10 11.43 -0.29
C GLY A 67 5.15 10.51 -0.89
N GLY A 68 4.81 9.82 -1.99
CA GLY A 68 5.77 9.02 -2.75
C GLY A 68 6.72 9.87 -3.59
N THR A 69 7.91 9.35 -3.90
CA THR A 69 8.87 9.99 -4.82
C THR A 69 9.65 8.95 -5.62
N GLY A 70 9.96 9.27 -6.88
CA GLY A 70 10.83 8.45 -7.72
C GLY A 70 12.32 8.56 -7.35
N ALA A 71 12.74 9.72 -6.86
CA ALA A 71 14.11 9.99 -6.40
C ALA A 71 14.12 11.20 -5.45
N SER A 72 14.70 11.03 -4.27
CA SER A 72 14.90 12.10 -3.29
C SER A 72 16.02 11.70 -2.31
N PRO A 73 16.75 12.66 -1.72
CA PRO A 73 17.58 12.38 -0.57
C PRO A 73 16.78 11.69 0.54
N LEU A 74 17.41 10.70 1.20
CA LEU A 74 16.78 9.97 2.30
C LEU A 74 16.47 10.89 3.49
N SER A 75 17.30 11.90 3.72
CA SER A 75 17.08 12.93 4.74
C SER A 75 15.74 13.64 4.54
N SER A 76 15.44 14.10 3.33
CA SER A 76 14.17 14.75 3.01
C SER A 76 12.98 13.83 3.21
N ILE A 77 13.08 12.55 2.78
CA ILE A 77 12.01 11.55 2.94
C ILE A 77 11.69 11.29 4.42
N LYS A 78 12.67 11.42 5.31
CA LYS A 78 12.52 11.08 6.73
C LYS A 78 12.32 12.26 7.66
N HIS A 79 12.68 13.46 7.24
CA HIS A 79 12.81 14.62 8.13
C HIS A 79 12.21 15.93 7.58
N ALA A 80 11.64 15.94 6.38
CA ALA A 80 10.98 17.14 5.82
C ALA A 80 9.46 16.92 5.66
N GLY A 81 8.69 17.92 6.08
CA GLY A 81 7.22 17.91 6.08
C GLY A 81 6.61 17.36 7.39
N VAL A 82 5.31 17.60 7.56
CA VAL A 82 4.52 17.05 8.69
C VAL A 82 3.30 16.26 8.16
N PRO A 83 2.54 15.55 9.03
CA PRO A 83 1.33 14.85 8.62
C PRO A 83 0.31 15.78 7.97
N TRP A 84 -0.42 15.29 6.96
CA TRP A 84 -1.41 16.08 6.25
C TRP A 84 -2.59 16.45 7.15
N GLU A 85 -2.88 15.66 8.19
CA GLU A 85 -3.93 15.92 9.17
C GLU A 85 -3.73 17.29 9.83
N LEU A 86 -2.48 17.63 10.17
CA LEU A 86 -2.14 18.91 10.79
C LEU A 86 -2.21 20.05 9.77
N GLY A 87 -1.61 19.87 8.59
CA GLY A 87 -1.59 20.93 7.57
C GLY A 87 -2.99 21.25 7.04
N LEU A 88 -3.80 20.23 6.77
CA LEU A 88 -5.15 20.38 6.22
C LEU A 88 -6.07 21.10 7.21
N THR A 89 -6.02 20.71 8.49
CA THR A 89 -6.84 21.34 9.54
C THR A 89 -6.41 22.78 9.82
N GLU A 90 -5.10 23.09 9.81
CA GLU A 90 -4.59 24.46 9.92
C GLU A 90 -5.10 25.35 8.77
N VAL A 91 -5.03 24.86 7.54
CA VAL A 91 -5.51 25.57 6.34
C VAL A 91 -7.02 25.76 6.40
N HIS A 92 -7.77 24.71 6.68
CA HIS A 92 -9.23 24.79 6.78
C HIS A 92 -9.65 25.83 7.82
N ARG A 93 -9.10 25.76 9.03
CA ARG A 93 -9.36 26.72 10.12
C ARG A 93 -9.06 28.14 9.69
N THR A 94 -7.84 28.40 9.22
CA THR A 94 -7.38 29.75 8.88
C THR A 94 -8.24 30.36 7.78
N LEU A 95 -8.60 29.59 6.75
CA LEU A 95 -9.44 30.09 5.65
C LEU A 95 -10.89 30.35 6.07
N VAL A 96 -11.45 29.54 6.97
CA VAL A 96 -12.80 29.78 7.51
C VAL A 96 -12.80 31.06 8.35
N GLU A 97 -11.86 31.19 9.27
CA GLU A 97 -11.73 32.37 10.16
C GLU A 97 -11.51 33.67 9.37
N ASN A 98 -10.77 33.61 8.26
CA ASN A 98 -10.52 34.75 7.38
C ASN A 98 -11.58 34.96 6.29
N LYS A 99 -12.65 34.16 6.26
CA LYS A 99 -13.72 34.21 5.23
C LYS A 99 -13.18 34.05 3.79
N LEU A 100 -12.15 33.23 3.62
CA LEU A 100 -11.54 32.89 2.33
C LEU A 100 -11.87 31.46 1.88
N ARG A 101 -12.47 30.63 2.74
CA ARG A 101 -12.71 29.21 2.47
C ARG A 101 -13.56 28.92 1.23
N SER A 102 -14.50 29.81 0.89
CA SER A 102 -15.35 29.70 -0.30
C SER A 102 -14.64 30.08 -1.61
N ARG A 103 -13.43 30.65 -1.55
CA ARG A 103 -12.66 30.99 -2.75
C ARG A 103 -11.90 29.80 -3.32
N VAL A 104 -11.58 28.81 -2.48
CA VAL A 104 -10.65 27.74 -2.85
C VAL A 104 -11.20 26.38 -2.48
N LEU A 105 -11.04 25.43 -3.39
CA LEU A 105 -11.21 24.02 -3.10
C LEU A 105 -9.95 23.49 -2.39
N LEU A 106 -10.13 22.71 -1.32
CA LEU A 106 -9.01 22.05 -0.64
C LEU A 106 -8.84 20.61 -1.12
N ARG A 107 -7.68 20.31 -1.71
CA ARG A 107 -7.26 18.97 -2.09
C ARG A 107 -6.22 18.44 -1.11
N VAL A 108 -6.20 17.15 -0.85
CA VAL A 108 -5.21 16.53 0.06
C VAL A 108 -4.62 15.25 -0.51
N ASP A 109 -3.33 15.03 -0.31
CA ASP A 109 -2.66 13.76 -0.58
C ASP A 109 -1.62 13.43 0.52
N GLY A 110 -1.05 12.23 0.44
CA GLY A 110 -0.01 11.76 1.36
C GLY A 110 -0.45 10.51 2.11
N GLY A 111 -0.06 9.34 1.60
CA GLY A 111 -0.35 8.07 2.28
C GLY A 111 -1.80 7.59 2.24
N LEU A 112 -2.73 8.31 1.58
CA LEU A 112 -4.14 7.90 1.43
C LEU A 112 -4.25 6.57 0.65
N LYS A 113 -4.98 5.60 1.21
CA LYS A 113 -5.12 4.25 0.65
C LYS A 113 -6.54 3.70 0.68
N THR A 114 -7.34 4.10 1.66
CA THR A 114 -8.62 3.46 2.01
C THR A 114 -9.78 4.46 2.00
N GLY A 115 -11.01 3.95 1.98
CA GLY A 115 -12.18 4.82 2.15
C GLY A 115 -12.22 5.50 3.52
N TRP A 116 -11.64 4.89 4.54
CA TRP A 116 -11.49 5.52 5.86
C TRP A 116 -10.56 6.74 5.84
N ASP A 117 -9.44 6.67 5.12
CA ASP A 117 -8.52 7.82 4.97
C ASP A 117 -9.22 9.01 4.30
N ILE A 118 -10.06 8.74 3.29
CA ILE A 118 -10.88 9.76 2.62
C ILE A 118 -11.89 10.38 3.59
N ALA A 119 -12.59 9.56 4.37
CA ALA A 119 -13.58 10.08 5.33
C ALA A 119 -12.90 10.99 6.38
N LEU A 120 -11.73 10.60 6.88
CA LEU A 120 -10.95 11.43 7.81
C LEU A 120 -10.49 12.74 7.16
N ALA A 121 -9.98 12.68 5.93
CA ALA A 121 -9.62 13.86 5.14
C ALA A 121 -10.81 14.80 4.91
N ALA A 122 -11.99 14.25 4.63
CA ALA A 122 -13.22 15.02 4.46
C ALA A 122 -13.60 15.76 5.75
N LEU A 123 -13.65 15.06 6.87
CA LEU A 123 -13.97 15.63 8.19
C LEU A 123 -12.99 16.74 8.59
N SER A 124 -11.72 16.61 8.18
CA SER A 124 -10.67 17.63 8.39
C SER A 124 -10.74 18.84 7.45
N GLY A 125 -11.66 18.84 6.47
CA GLY A 125 -11.93 19.98 5.57
C GLY A 125 -11.50 19.79 4.11
N GLY A 126 -11.04 18.59 3.72
CA GLY A 126 -10.66 18.24 2.36
C GLY A 126 -11.85 17.89 1.46
N GLU A 127 -11.80 18.30 0.21
CA GLU A 127 -12.86 18.12 -0.79
C GLU A 127 -12.45 17.20 -1.93
N GLU A 128 -11.15 17.13 -2.22
CA GLU A 128 -10.59 16.22 -3.21
C GLU A 128 -9.39 15.45 -2.64
N TYR A 129 -9.20 14.22 -3.12
CA TYR A 129 -8.27 13.26 -2.52
C TYR A 129 -7.30 12.74 -3.59
N GLY A 130 -6.01 12.99 -3.41
CA GLY A 130 -4.95 12.62 -4.35
C GLY A 130 -4.31 11.26 -4.02
N PHE A 131 -4.11 10.44 -5.06
CA PHE A 131 -3.53 9.10 -4.95
C PHE A 131 -2.37 8.93 -5.93
N GLY A 132 -1.20 8.55 -5.42
CA GLY A 132 -0.01 8.25 -6.22
C GLY A 132 0.43 6.80 -6.05
N THR A 133 1.15 6.52 -4.97
CA THR A 133 1.75 5.21 -4.69
C THR A 133 0.76 4.04 -4.80
N ILE A 134 -0.46 4.19 -4.30
CA ILE A 134 -1.44 3.10 -4.30
C ILE A 134 -2.04 2.84 -5.69
N ALA A 135 -2.20 3.89 -6.51
CA ALA A 135 -2.56 3.73 -7.92
C ALA A 135 -1.43 3.00 -8.68
N MET A 136 -0.16 3.37 -8.43
CA MET A 136 0.99 2.64 -8.99
C MET A 136 1.03 1.18 -8.53
N ILE A 137 0.62 0.87 -7.29
CA ILE A 137 0.50 -0.51 -6.80
C ILE A 137 -0.61 -1.25 -7.56
N ALA A 138 -1.75 -0.62 -7.81
CA ALA A 138 -2.81 -1.20 -8.64
C ALA A 138 -2.34 -1.49 -10.07
N GLU A 139 -1.41 -0.68 -10.60
CA GLU A 139 -0.74 -0.91 -11.90
C GLU A 139 0.39 -1.96 -11.85
N GLY A 140 0.69 -2.54 -10.68
CA GLY A 140 1.69 -3.61 -10.53
C GLY A 140 2.97 -3.22 -9.81
N CYS A 141 3.09 -2.01 -9.25
CA CYS A 141 4.21 -1.67 -8.38
C CYS A 141 4.24 -2.58 -7.15
N ILE A 142 5.35 -3.29 -6.97
CA ILE A 142 5.58 -4.21 -5.85
C ILE A 142 6.36 -3.58 -4.69
N MET A 143 6.50 -2.25 -4.67
CA MET A 143 7.23 -1.49 -3.65
C MET A 143 8.71 -1.90 -3.49
N ALA A 144 9.40 -2.18 -4.60
CA ALA A 144 10.82 -2.52 -4.59
C ALA A 144 11.76 -1.37 -4.14
N ARG A 145 11.27 -0.11 -4.15
CA ARG A 145 11.99 1.11 -3.71
C ARG A 145 13.33 1.37 -4.43
N ILE A 146 13.44 0.93 -5.68
CA ILE A 146 14.61 1.15 -6.55
C ILE A 146 14.28 2.05 -7.75
N CYS A 147 13.24 2.88 -7.63
CA CYS A 147 12.74 3.73 -8.72
C CYS A 147 13.84 4.61 -9.33
N HIS A 148 14.67 5.23 -8.47
CA HIS A 148 15.81 6.07 -8.84
C HIS A 148 16.93 5.35 -9.61
N THR A 149 16.94 4.02 -9.61
CA THR A 149 18.01 3.22 -10.26
C THR A 149 17.72 2.88 -11.72
N ASN A 150 16.52 3.23 -12.21
CA ASN A 150 16.04 2.84 -13.53
C ASN A 150 15.86 1.31 -13.72
N ASN A 151 15.89 0.53 -12.63
CA ASN A 151 15.82 -0.94 -12.64
C ASN A 151 14.50 -1.50 -12.08
N CYS A 152 13.37 -0.82 -12.30
CA CYS A 152 12.07 -1.31 -11.86
C CYS A 152 11.81 -2.73 -12.42
N PRO A 153 11.58 -3.75 -11.56
CA PRO A 153 11.49 -5.14 -12.00
C PRO A 153 10.20 -5.43 -12.80
N VAL A 154 9.21 -4.57 -12.65
CA VAL A 154 7.83 -4.70 -13.17
C VAL A 154 7.48 -3.58 -14.15
N GLY A 155 8.47 -2.87 -14.70
CA GLY A 155 8.24 -1.89 -15.76
C GLY A 155 7.56 -0.57 -15.38
N VAL A 156 7.18 -0.35 -14.11
CA VAL A 156 6.45 0.87 -13.66
C VAL A 156 7.32 2.13 -13.71
N THR A 157 8.47 2.14 -13.03
CA THR A 157 9.35 3.33 -12.93
C THR A 157 10.70 3.08 -13.58
N THR A 158 10.71 2.87 -14.90
CA THR A 158 11.92 2.64 -15.70
C THR A 158 11.76 3.13 -17.12
N GLN A 159 12.85 3.66 -17.68
CA GLN A 159 12.97 4.03 -19.09
C GLN A 159 13.67 2.94 -19.92
N LYS A 160 14.18 1.88 -19.28
CA LYS A 160 14.80 0.74 -19.99
C LYS A 160 13.72 -0.05 -20.73
N GLU A 161 13.84 -0.14 -22.06
CA GLU A 161 12.81 -0.77 -22.90
C GLU A 161 12.52 -2.23 -22.51
N ALA A 162 13.55 -3.03 -22.27
CA ALA A 162 13.41 -4.43 -21.86
C ALA A 162 12.65 -4.60 -20.53
N LEU A 163 12.71 -3.61 -19.63
CA LEU A 163 11.97 -3.64 -18.37
C LEU A 163 10.56 -3.06 -18.52
N ARG A 164 10.36 -2.03 -19.35
CA ARG A 164 9.01 -1.49 -19.67
C ARG A 164 8.11 -2.55 -20.30
N LYS A 165 8.66 -3.46 -21.12
CA LYS A 165 7.94 -4.63 -21.67
C LYS A 165 7.37 -5.57 -20.60
N LYS A 166 7.78 -5.45 -19.34
CA LYS A 166 7.27 -6.22 -18.20
C LYS A 166 6.13 -5.52 -17.43
N PHE A 167 5.68 -4.35 -17.87
CA PHE A 167 4.61 -3.59 -17.20
C PHE A 167 3.27 -4.34 -17.28
N PRO A 168 2.69 -4.77 -16.14
CA PRO A 168 1.47 -5.57 -16.13
C PRO A 168 0.19 -4.73 -15.96
N GLY A 169 0.31 -3.42 -15.73
CA GLY A 169 -0.80 -2.55 -15.34
C GLY A 169 -1.82 -2.35 -16.45
N THR A 170 -3.10 -2.35 -16.09
CA THR A 170 -4.21 -2.01 -16.98
C THR A 170 -5.07 -0.89 -16.41
N PRO A 171 -5.75 -0.09 -17.24
CA PRO A 171 -6.68 0.94 -16.76
C PRO A 171 -7.77 0.36 -15.84
N GLU A 172 -8.26 -0.84 -16.11
CA GLU A 172 -9.32 -1.50 -15.34
C GLU A 172 -8.88 -1.79 -13.91
N ALA A 173 -7.61 -2.13 -13.69
CA ALA A 173 -7.08 -2.37 -12.34
C ALA A 173 -7.17 -1.10 -11.47
N VAL A 174 -6.86 0.06 -12.06
CA VAL A 174 -6.95 1.37 -11.40
C VAL A 174 -8.41 1.77 -11.16
N VAL A 175 -9.30 1.56 -12.15
CA VAL A 175 -10.74 1.81 -12.02
C VAL A 175 -11.36 0.96 -10.91
N ASN A 176 -11.01 -0.33 -10.85
CA ASN A 176 -11.49 -1.25 -9.80
C ASN A 176 -11.04 -0.80 -8.42
N TYR A 177 -9.77 -0.37 -8.28
CA TYR A 177 -9.26 0.18 -7.03
C TYR A 177 -10.10 1.38 -6.55
N PHE A 178 -10.31 2.38 -7.42
CA PHE A 178 -11.10 3.56 -7.05
C PHE A 178 -12.58 3.22 -6.79
N SER A 179 -13.12 2.22 -7.48
CA SER A 179 -14.49 1.73 -7.23
C SER A 179 -14.62 1.10 -5.84
N PHE A 180 -13.65 0.31 -5.40
CA PHE A 180 -13.63 -0.27 -4.05
C PHE A 180 -13.49 0.79 -2.95
N VAL A 181 -12.61 1.75 -3.16
CA VAL A 181 -12.43 2.88 -2.23
C VAL A 181 -13.71 3.70 -2.14
N GLY A 182 -14.34 4.00 -3.28
CA GLY A 182 -15.63 4.70 -3.32
C GLY A 182 -16.74 3.95 -2.58
N GLU A 183 -16.80 2.62 -2.71
CA GLU A 183 -17.78 1.79 -1.99
C GLU A 183 -17.54 1.81 -0.47
N GLU A 184 -16.28 1.77 -0.04
CA GLU A 184 -15.91 1.88 1.37
C GLU A 184 -16.31 3.23 1.97
N VAL A 185 -16.09 4.34 1.25
CA VAL A 185 -16.55 5.68 1.65
C VAL A 185 -18.07 5.70 1.83
N ARG A 186 -18.83 5.14 0.87
CA ARG A 186 -20.30 5.08 0.96
C ARG A 186 -20.78 4.29 2.18
N SER A 187 -20.12 3.18 2.51
CA SER A 187 -20.40 2.38 3.71
C SER A 187 -20.18 3.19 5.00
N ILE A 188 -19.09 3.96 5.07
CA ILE A 188 -18.78 4.83 6.21
C ILE A 188 -19.80 5.96 6.36
N LEU A 189 -20.17 6.62 5.26
CA LEU A 189 -21.20 7.66 5.25
C LEU A 189 -22.54 7.12 5.77
N ALA A 190 -22.96 5.96 5.27
CA ALA A 190 -24.20 5.30 5.70
C ALA A 190 -24.16 4.95 7.20
N HIS A 191 -23.01 4.50 7.72
CA HIS A 191 -22.83 4.24 9.14
C HIS A 191 -22.96 5.50 10.02
N MET A 192 -22.48 6.64 9.52
CA MET A 192 -22.61 7.94 10.21
C MET A 192 -23.98 8.61 10.01
N GLY A 193 -24.85 8.04 9.16
CA GLY A 193 -26.17 8.59 8.85
C GLY A 193 -26.18 9.70 7.80
N TYR A 194 -25.15 9.79 6.95
CA TYR A 194 -25.05 10.78 5.87
C TYR A 194 -25.17 10.12 4.50
N SER A 195 -25.81 10.81 3.55
CA SER A 195 -25.98 10.32 2.17
C SER A 195 -24.92 10.82 1.20
N ARG A 196 -24.25 11.93 1.52
CA ARG A 196 -23.29 12.61 0.64
C ARG A 196 -22.03 12.97 1.40
N ILE A 197 -20.90 12.95 0.70
CA ILE A 197 -19.62 13.35 1.30
C ILE A 197 -19.60 14.84 1.62
N GLU A 198 -20.25 15.68 0.81
CA GLU A 198 -20.33 17.12 1.03
C GLU A 198 -20.99 17.49 2.37
N ASP A 199 -21.85 16.61 2.92
CA ASP A 199 -22.53 16.83 4.20
C ASP A 199 -21.59 16.70 5.42
N ILE A 200 -20.42 16.06 5.24
CA ILE A 200 -19.46 15.81 6.32
C ILE A 200 -18.18 16.64 6.20
N ILE A 201 -17.95 17.34 5.08
CA ILE A 201 -16.71 18.10 4.89
C ILE A 201 -16.57 19.16 5.99
N GLY A 202 -15.40 19.17 6.65
CA GLY A 202 -15.08 20.07 7.77
C GLY A 202 -15.76 19.75 9.11
N ARG A 203 -16.54 18.67 9.21
CA ARG A 203 -17.26 18.27 10.44
C ARG A 203 -16.35 17.59 11.47
N GLY A 204 -15.34 18.31 11.94
CA GLY A 204 -14.42 17.84 12.98
C GLY A 204 -15.13 17.38 14.28
N ASP A 205 -16.33 17.90 14.54
CA ASP A 205 -17.18 17.49 15.67
C ASP A 205 -17.62 16.02 15.64
N LEU A 206 -17.53 15.35 14.48
CA LEU A 206 -17.82 13.92 14.35
C LEU A 206 -16.62 13.03 14.72
N LEU A 207 -15.43 13.63 14.90
CA LEU A 207 -14.23 12.92 15.33
C LEU A 207 -14.14 12.88 16.86
N LYS A 208 -13.69 11.75 17.39
CA LYS A 208 -13.37 11.61 18.82
C LYS A 208 -12.15 10.74 19.04
N PRO A 209 -11.33 11.03 20.07
CA PRO A 209 -10.26 10.13 20.49
C PRO A 209 -10.80 8.74 20.81
N ARG A 210 -10.08 7.70 20.39
CA ARG A 210 -10.50 6.31 20.65
C ARG A 210 -10.28 5.96 22.14
N PRO A 211 -11.32 5.52 22.87
CA PRO A 211 -11.16 5.15 24.29
C PRO A 211 -10.13 4.03 24.47
N GLY A 212 -9.25 4.16 25.47
CA GLY A 212 -8.23 3.16 25.79
C GLY A 212 -7.02 3.10 24.85
N ALA A 213 -6.97 3.93 23.80
CA ALA A 213 -5.82 4.04 22.91
C ALA A 213 -4.76 5.01 23.50
N ALA A 214 -4.08 4.58 24.55
CA ALA A 214 -3.00 5.34 25.19
C ALA A 214 -1.66 4.57 25.13
N PRO A 215 -1.00 4.49 23.96
CA PRO A 215 0.37 3.99 23.89
C PRO A 215 1.24 4.80 24.86
N SER A 216 2.15 4.13 25.57
CA SER A 216 2.99 4.75 26.61
C SER A 216 3.77 5.99 26.13
N LYS A 217 4.11 6.05 24.84
CA LYS A 217 4.84 7.16 24.23
C LYS A 217 3.98 8.35 23.78
N THR A 218 2.66 8.18 23.68
CA THR A 218 1.74 9.19 23.11
C THR A 218 0.55 9.50 24.03
N ILE A 219 0.60 9.07 25.29
CA ILE A 219 -0.47 9.28 26.28
C ILE A 219 -0.78 10.77 26.54
N HIS A 220 0.18 11.66 26.29
CA HIS A 220 0.03 13.10 26.47
C HIS A 220 -0.18 13.86 25.16
N MET A 221 -0.47 13.17 24.05
CA MET A 221 -0.71 13.83 22.77
C MET A 221 -2.07 14.53 22.79
N ASP A 222 -2.06 15.84 22.58
CA ASP A 222 -3.28 16.63 22.45
C ASP A 222 -3.81 16.51 21.01
N LEU A 223 -5.04 16.00 20.88
CA LEU A 223 -5.74 15.84 19.60
C LEU A 223 -6.81 16.90 19.38
N SER A 224 -6.97 17.85 20.31
CA SER A 224 -7.94 18.95 20.22
C SER A 224 -7.80 19.72 18.91
N PHE A 225 -6.57 19.86 18.40
CA PHE A 225 -6.33 20.53 17.12
C PHE A 225 -7.09 19.92 15.93
N LEU A 226 -7.36 18.61 15.97
CA LEU A 226 -8.10 17.88 14.94
C LEU A 226 -9.61 17.85 15.18
N THR A 227 -10.06 17.96 16.43
CA THR A 227 -11.48 17.87 16.80
C THR A 227 -12.14 19.23 16.99
N ASP A 228 -11.41 20.22 17.48
CA ASP A 228 -11.88 21.56 17.81
C ASP A 228 -11.71 22.48 16.59
N LEU A 229 -12.29 22.06 15.47
CA LEU A 229 -12.39 22.86 14.26
C LEU A 229 -13.51 23.91 14.38
N PRO A 230 -13.47 25.00 13.60
CA PRO A 230 -14.58 25.94 13.52
C PRO A 230 -15.91 25.24 13.26
N ASP A 231 -16.98 25.69 13.93
CA ASP A 231 -18.30 25.06 13.78
C ASP A 231 -18.91 25.35 12.40
N VAL A 232 -19.04 24.30 11.59
CA VAL A 232 -19.59 24.33 10.24
C VAL A 232 -20.88 23.52 10.11
N ARG A 233 -21.63 23.37 11.21
CA ARG A 233 -22.92 22.64 11.20
C ARG A 233 -24.02 23.39 10.44
N THR A 234 -24.04 24.73 10.54
CA THR A 234 -25.08 25.59 9.95
C THR A 234 -24.60 26.32 8.70
N GLU A 235 -23.42 26.95 8.76
CA GLU A 235 -22.85 27.69 7.63
C GLU A 235 -21.93 26.80 6.78
N ARG A 236 -22.47 26.34 5.65
CA ARG A 236 -21.82 25.40 4.72
C ARG A 236 -21.82 25.90 3.28
N SER A 237 -22.15 27.17 3.02
CA SER A 237 -22.20 27.73 1.67
C SER A 237 -20.85 27.72 0.94
N TRP A 238 -19.76 27.51 1.67
CA TRP A 238 -18.40 27.40 1.15
C TRP A 238 -18.05 26.00 0.60
N VAL A 239 -18.85 24.96 0.87
CA VAL A 239 -18.58 23.60 0.39
C VAL A 239 -18.89 23.52 -1.10
N HIS A 240 -17.93 23.08 -1.91
CA HIS A 240 -18.10 23.01 -3.34
C HIS A 240 -18.81 21.70 -3.72
N ASP A 241 -19.95 21.80 -4.40
CA ASP A 241 -20.73 20.63 -4.86
C ASP A 241 -20.21 20.02 -6.19
N GLY A 242 -19.01 20.44 -6.61
CA GLY A 242 -18.37 20.03 -7.86
C GLY A 242 -19.00 20.60 -9.14
N ARG A 243 -20.09 21.37 -9.06
CA ARG A 243 -20.83 21.87 -10.24
C ARG A 243 -20.92 23.39 -10.35
N THR A 244 -20.75 24.09 -9.24
CA THR A 244 -21.15 25.50 -9.11
C THR A 244 -20.02 26.52 -9.13
N GLN A 245 -18.75 26.10 -8.99
CA GLN A 245 -17.64 27.04 -8.89
C GLN A 245 -16.88 27.19 -10.23
N GLY A 246 -17.06 28.36 -10.84
CA GLY A 246 -16.30 28.81 -12.00
C GLY A 246 -14.81 29.00 -11.69
N VAL A 247 -14.07 29.39 -12.71
CA VAL A 247 -12.65 29.77 -12.61
C VAL A 247 -12.57 31.23 -12.19
N HIS A 248 -11.63 31.59 -11.31
CA HIS A 248 -11.39 33.00 -10.98
C HIS A 248 -10.92 33.78 -12.22
N SER A 249 -11.36 35.03 -12.33
CA SER A 249 -11.01 35.90 -13.47
C SER A 249 -9.86 36.84 -13.13
N ASN A 250 -9.03 37.14 -14.11
CA ASN A 250 -8.05 38.23 -14.05
C ASN A 250 -8.71 39.63 -14.11
N GLY A 251 -10.01 39.71 -14.36
CA GLY A 251 -10.70 40.95 -14.72
C GLY A 251 -10.44 41.36 -16.17
N PRO A 252 -10.78 42.60 -16.55
CA PRO A 252 -10.49 43.16 -17.86
C PRO A 252 -8.97 43.29 -18.09
N VAL A 253 -8.49 42.85 -19.26
CA VAL A 253 -7.06 42.90 -19.63
C VAL A 253 -6.89 43.42 -21.07
N LEU A 254 -5.73 43.97 -21.40
CA LEU A 254 -5.45 44.53 -22.73
C LEU A 254 -5.67 43.53 -23.89
N ASP A 255 -5.31 42.25 -23.69
CA ASP A 255 -5.55 41.21 -24.69
C ASP A 255 -7.04 41.00 -25.00
N ASP A 256 -7.95 41.32 -24.08
CA ASP A 256 -9.39 41.26 -24.38
C ASP A 256 -9.79 42.34 -25.39
N ASP A 257 -9.19 43.51 -25.29
CA ASP A 257 -9.45 44.60 -26.24
C ASP A 257 -8.83 44.32 -27.60
N LEU A 258 -7.70 43.61 -27.65
CA LEU A 258 -7.16 43.05 -28.88
C LEU A 258 -8.10 41.99 -29.48
N LEU A 259 -8.60 41.06 -28.68
CA LEU A 259 -9.47 39.98 -29.15
C LEU A 259 -10.92 40.42 -29.46
N LYS A 260 -11.33 41.62 -29.04
CA LYS A 260 -12.57 42.27 -29.50
C LYS A 260 -12.44 42.83 -30.91
N ASP A 261 -11.22 43.03 -31.42
CA ASP A 261 -11.00 43.51 -32.79
C ASP A 261 -11.36 42.40 -33.80
N PRO A 262 -12.40 42.59 -34.63
CA PRO A 262 -12.81 41.59 -35.61
C PRO A 262 -11.69 41.23 -36.59
N ALA A 263 -10.80 42.18 -36.91
CA ALA A 263 -9.69 41.95 -37.84
C ALA A 263 -8.64 41.01 -37.24
N LEU A 264 -8.38 41.07 -35.93
CA LEU A 264 -7.49 40.11 -35.27
C LEU A 264 -8.13 38.72 -35.24
N VAL A 265 -9.41 38.64 -34.88
CA VAL A 265 -10.15 37.36 -34.82
C VAL A 265 -10.20 36.69 -36.19
N GLU A 266 -10.47 37.47 -37.25
CA GLU A 266 -10.45 37.00 -38.63
C GLU A 266 -9.04 36.57 -39.06
N ALA A 267 -8.00 37.36 -38.75
CA ALA A 267 -6.62 36.98 -39.05
C ALA A 267 -6.22 35.67 -38.35
N ILE A 268 -6.62 35.47 -37.09
CA ILE A 268 -6.41 34.19 -36.39
C ILE A 268 -7.20 33.08 -37.08
N ALA A 269 -8.46 33.30 -37.47
CA ALA A 269 -9.32 32.30 -38.07
C ALA A 269 -8.89 31.89 -39.50
N ALA A 270 -8.40 32.83 -40.28
CA ALA A 270 -8.00 32.63 -41.66
C ALA A 270 -6.50 32.31 -41.81
N ARG A 271 -5.71 32.45 -40.74
CA ARG A 271 -4.23 32.50 -40.78
C ARG A 271 -3.74 33.65 -41.66
N GLY A 272 -4.40 34.79 -41.52
CA GLY A 272 -4.08 36.04 -42.20
C GLY A 272 -2.98 36.84 -41.52
N VAL A 273 -2.78 38.07 -41.99
CA VAL A 273 -1.81 39.02 -41.45
C VAL A 273 -2.55 40.11 -40.68
N TYR A 274 -2.13 40.37 -39.45
CA TYR A 274 -2.65 41.45 -38.61
C TYR A 274 -1.50 42.30 -38.08
N ARG A 275 -1.68 43.62 -38.08
CA ARG A 275 -0.72 44.57 -37.51
C ARG A 275 -1.45 45.66 -36.74
N ARG A 276 -0.93 46.01 -35.55
CA ARG A 276 -1.48 47.11 -34.76
C ARG A 276 -0.41 47.76 -33.89
N GLU A 277 -0.59 49.05 -33.64
CA GLU A 277 0.20 49.86 -32.72
C GLU A 277 -0.68 50.30 -31.55
N LEU A 278 -0.18 50.19 -30.32
CA LEU A 278 -0.91 50.52 -29.08
C LEU A 278 0.03 51.17 -28.06
N ASP A 279 -0.53 51.93 -27.12
CA ASP A 279 0.18 52.34 -25.92
C ASP A 279 0.20 51.19 -24.90
N ILE A 280 1.23 51.13 -24.06
CA ILE A 280 1.35 50.15 -22.97
C ILE A 280 1.86 50.80 -21.68
N VAL A 281 1.28 50.41 -20.56
CA VAL A 281 1.69 50.85 -19.21
C VAL A 281 2.02 49.66 -18.32
N ASN A 282 2.75 49.90 -17.22
CA ASN A 282 3.29 48.81 -16.39
C ASN A 282 2.20 47.95 -15.70
N THR A 283 0.96 48.41 -15.64
CA THR A 283 -0.19 47.64 -15.16
C THR A 283 -0.68 46.60 -16.18
N ASP A 284 -0.33 46.76 -17.45
CA ASP A 284 -0.62 45.83 -18.53
C ASP A 284 0.34 44.64 -18.47
N ARG A 285 -0.11 43.58 -17.81
CA ARG A 285 0.69 42.39 -17.51
C ARG A 285 0.31 41.24 -18.44
N SER A 286 1.30 40.42 -18.76
CA SER A 286 1.13 39.18 -19.54
C SER A 286 0.54 39.44 -20.95
N VAL A 287 0.81 40.61 -21.51
CA VAL A 287 0.29 41.03 -22.82
C VAL A 287 0.79 40.08 -23.91
N GLY A 288 -0.13 39.62 -24.75
CA GLY A 288 0.09 38.63 -25.81
C GLY A 288 -0.16 37.18 -25.39
N ALA A 289 -0.21 36.86 -24.10
CA ALA A 289 -0.40 35.49 -23.64
C ALA A 289 -1.81 34.95 -23.95
N ARG A 290 -2.86 35.77 -23.86
CA ARG A 290 -4.24 35.34 -24.15
C ARG A 290 -4.45 35.19 -25.65
N VAL A 291 -3.89 36.10 -26.44
CA VAL A 291 -3.86 35.95 -27.91
C VAL A 291 -3.14 34.66 -28.30
N SER A 292 -1.99 34.37 -27.68
CA SER A 292 -1.25 33.12 -27.88
C SER A 292 -2.07 31.90 -27.50
N GLY A 293 -2.81 31.94 -26.38
CA GLY A 293 -3.72 30.88 -25.95
C GLY A 293 -4.86 30.62 -26.94
N VAL A 294 -5.47 31.68 -27.50
CA VAL A 294 -6.51 31.55 -28.54
C VAL A 294 -5.94 30.92 -29.81
N ILE A 295 -4.75 31.33 -30.23
CA ILE A 295 -4.05 30.74 -31.39
C ILE A 295 -3.73 29.27 -31.11
N ALA A 296 -3.14 28.95 -29.95
CA ALA A 296 -2.76 27.59 -29.54
C ALA A 296 -3.97 26.65 -29.51
N LYS A 297 -5.09 27.11 -28.94
CA LYS A 297 -6.32 26.33 -28.83
C LYS A 297 -6.88 25.94 -30.20
N ARG A 298 -6.67 26.79 -31.21
CA ARG A 298 -7.22 26.57 -32.56
C ARG A 298 -6.25 25.84 -33.49
N TRP A 299 -4.96 26.17 -33.43
CA TRP A 299 -3.96 25.76 -34.41
C TRP A 299 -2.78 24.99 -33.83
N GLY A 300 -2.80 24.71 -32.53
CA GLY A 300 -1.64 24.22 -31.81
C GLY A 300 -0.46 25.19 -31.85
N ASN A 301 0.71 24.71 -31.46
CA ASN A 301 1.88 25.57 -31.28
C ASN A 301 2.49 26.09 -32.59
N LYS A 302 2.29 25.39 -33.72
CA LYS A 302 2.98 25.70 -34.99
C LYS A 302 2.04 25.95 -36.16
N GLY A 303 0.79 25.49 -36.10
CA GLY A 303 -0.11 25.48 -37.25
C GLY A 303 -0.41 26.88 -37.79
N PHE A 304 -0.49 27.89 -36.91
CA PHE A 304 -0.76 29.27 -37.32
C PHE A 304 0.31 29.82 -38.27
N ALA A 305 1.58 29.72 -37.90
CA ALA A 305 2.69 30.20 -38.71
C ALA A 305 3.00 29.31 -39.91
N ALA A 306 2.87 27.98 -39.76
CA ALA A 306 3.14 27.01 -40.83
C ALA A 306 2.26 27.25 -42.06
N GLU A 307 1.06 27.79 -41.85
CA GLU A 307 0.10 28.15 -42.90
C GLU A 307 0.10 29.65 -43.25
N GLY A 308 1.12 30.40 -42.81
CA GLY A 308 1.36 31.79 -43.23
C GLY A 308 0.78 32.88 -42.33
N GLY A 309 0.14 32.53 -41.21
CA GLY A 309 -0.42 33.47 -40.26
C GLY A 309 0.62 34.37 -39.59
N LYS A 310 0.33 35.67 -39.50
CA LYS A 310 1.22 36.67 -38.90
C LYS A 310 0.47 37.69 -38.06
N VAL A 311 0.87 37.87 -36.80
CA VAL A 311 0.37 38.92 -35.91
C VAL A 311 1.56 39.77 -35.49
N SER A 312 1.55 41.07 -35.77
CA SER A 312 2.60 42.00 -35.34
C SER A 312 2.01 43.12 -34.50
N LEU A 313 2.40 43.18 -33.24
CA LEU A 313 1.93 44.17 -32.28
C LEU A 313 3.11 45.04 -31.87
N LEU A 314 2.98 46.35 -32.10
CA LEU A 314 3.94 47.36 -31.69
C LEU A 314 3.35 48.11 -30.49
N PHE A 315 4.13 48.23 -29.43
CA PHE A 315 3.73 48.91 -28.21
C PHE A 315 4.65 50.10 -27.91
N ARG A 316 4.11 51.18 -27.37
CA ARG A 316 4.88 52.34 -26.88
C ARG A 316 4.64 52.54 -25.40
N GLY A 317 5.71 52.58 -24.62
CA GLY A 317 5.66 52.80 -23.17
C GLY A 317 6.39 51.73 -22.37
N SER A 318 5.91 51.43 -21.17
CA SER A 318 6.54 50.51 -20.23
C SER A 318 5.66 49.30 -20.03
N ALA A 319 6.09 48.12 -20.48
CA ALA A 319 5.30 46.89 -20.37
C ALA A 319 5.43 46.28 -18.97
N GLY A 320 4.32 45.81 -18.40
CA GLY A 320 4.30 45.12 -17.12
C GLY A 320 4.98 43.74 -17.15
N GLN A 321 4.89 43.04 -16.02
CA GLN A 321 5.44 41.69 -15.86
C GLN A 321 4.93 40.72 -16.93
N SER A 322 5.77 39.76 -17.32
CA SER A 322 5.43 38.66 -18.23
C SER A 322 5.03 39.10 -19.66
N PHE A 323 5.49 40.25 -20.13
CA PHE A 323 5.25 40.68 -21.51
C PHE A 323 5.72 39.63 -22.52
N GLY A 324 4.84 39.27 -23.46
CA GLY A 324 5.15 38.24 -24.45
C GLY A 324 5.31 36.84 -23.86
N ALA A 325 4.74 36.56 -22.68
CA ALA A 325 4.72 35.21 -22.15
C ALA A 325 4.00 34.24 -23.11
N PHE A 326 4.59 33.07 -23.32
CA PHE A 326 4.06 31.97 -24.15
C PHE A 326 3.79 32.30 -25.62
N VAL A 327 4.43 33.35 -26.15
CA VAL A 327 4.30 33.74 -27.55
C VAL A 327 4.67 32.58 -28.50
N LEU A 328 3.89 32.47 -29.57
CA LEU A 328 3.98 31.42 -30.57
C LEU A 328 4.66 31.88 -31.87
N PRO A 329 5.18 30.95 -32.71
CA PRO A 329 5.54 31.24 -34.09
C PRO A 329 4.45 32.03 -34.83
N GLY A 330 4.86 32.99 -35.65
CA GLY A 330 3.95 33.87 -36.40
C GLY A 330 3.55 35.13 -35.64
N MET A 331 3.92 35.26 -34.37
CA MET A 331 3.70 36.47 -33.58
C MET A 331 5.00 37.28 -33.47
N ARG A 332 4.88 38.60 -33.60
CA ARG A 332 5.92 39.59 -33.33
C ARG A 332 5.39 40.60 -32.32
N MET A 333 6.11 40.75 -31.21
CA MET A 333 5.79 41.66 -30.12
C MET A 333 6.93 42.67 -29.99
N GLU A 334 6.72 43.91 -30.39
CA GLU A 334 7.74 44.98 -30.34
C GLU A 334 7.36 46.02 -29.29
N VAL A 335 8.32 46.42 -28.45
CA VAL A 335 8.16 47.50 -27.46
C VAL A 335 9.18 48.58 -27.74
N VAL A 336 8.69 49.80 -27.96
CA VAL A 336 9.48 51.03 -27.97
C VAL A 336 9.35 51.66 -26.59
N GLY A 337 10.37 51.46 -25.76
CA GLY A 337 10.35 51.76 -24.33
C GLY A 337 11.07 50.66 -23.54
N GLU A 338 10.44 50.12 -22.51
CA GLU A 338 11.04 49.14 -21.59
C GLU A 338 10.06 48.04 -21.18
N VAL A 339 10.59 46.93 -20.65
CA VAL A 339 9.80 45.79 -20.18
C VAL A 339 10.29 45.37 -18.79
N ASN A 340 9.35 45.14 -17.88
CA ASN A 340 9.67 44.64 -16.53
C ASN A 340 10.07 43.13 -16.57
N ASP A 341 9.99 42.42 -15.44
CA ASP A 341 10.44 41.04 -15.29
C ASP A 341 9.67 40.06 -16.20
N TYR A 342 10.31 38.91 -16.44
CA TYR A 342 9.71 37.76 -17.12
C TYR A 342 9.37 37.98 -18.60
N ALA A 343 10.01 38.95 -19.27
CA ALA A 343 9.86 39.14 -20.71
C ALA A 343 10.10 37.82 -21.47
N GLY A 344 9.13 37.42 -22.29
CA GLY A 344 9.21 36.15 -23.04
C GLY A 344 9.22 34.89 -22.18
N LYS A 345 8.69 34.92 -20.95
CA LYS A 345 8.50 33.74 -20.11
C LYS A 345 7.80 32.61 -20.87
N GLY A 346 8.43 31.44 -20.93
CA GLY A 346 7.87 30.28 -21.64
C GLY A 346 7.62 30.50 -23.14
N ILE A 347 8.28 31.48 -23.78
CA ILE A 347 8.16 31.69 -25.23
C ILE A 347 8.46 30.38 -25.99
N HIS A 348 7.60 30.05 -26.95
CA HIS A 348 7.71 28.83 -27.75
C HIS A 348 8.13 29.12 -29.20
N GLY A 349 7.95 30.36 -29.64
CA GLY A 349 8.34 30.83 -30.96
C GLY A 349 8.05 32.32 -31.11
N GLY A 350 8.12 32.83 -32.35
CA GLY A 350 7.87 34.24 -32.62
C GLY A 350 9.07 35.13 -32.29
N GLU A 351 8.83 36.43 -32.24
CA GLU A 351 9.86 37.46 -32.01
C GLU A 351 9.39 38.45 -30.94
N ILE A 352 10.25 38.71 -29.95
CA ILE A 352 10.11 39.82 -29.00
C ILE A 352 11.23 40.82 -29.27
N ILE A 353 10.89 42.07 -29.51
CA ILE A 353 11.83 43.14 -29.86
C ILE A 353 11.64 44.27 -28.87
N ILE A 354 12.71 44.72 -28.21
CA ILE A 354 12.66 45.74 -27.18
C ILE A 354 13.75 46.76 -27.49
N ARG A 355 13.36 48.02 -27.68
CA ARG A 355 14.31 49.09 -28.03
C ARG A 355 13.90 50.41 -27.39
N PRO A 356 14.87 51.29 -27.09
CA PRO A 356 14.55 52.60 -26.55
C PRO A 356 13.79 53.45 -27.60
N PRO A 357 13.07 54.51 -27.16
CA PRO A 357 12.53 55.52 -28.06
C PRO A 357 13.61 56.16 -28.94
N GLU A 358 13.26 56.63 -30.13
CA GLU A 358 14.22 57.32 -31.02
C GLU A 358 14.73 58.65 -30.41
N GLN A 359 13.91 59.26 -29.55
CA GLN A 359 14.23 60.50 -28.84
C GLN A 359 14.57 60.17 -27.37
N VAL A 360 15.84 59.91 -27.10
CA VAL A 360 16.37 59.74 -25.74
C VAL A 360 17.01 61.03 -25.22
N PRO A 361 17.05 61.26 -23.89
CA PRO A 361 17.77 62.39 -23.30
C PRO A 361 19.25 62.43 -23.73
N ALA A 362 19.82 63.62 -23.88
CA ALA A 362 21.22 63.78 -24.24
C ALA A 362 22.13 63.09 -23.20
N GLY A 363 23.03 62.22 -23.67
CA GLY A 363 23.91 61.42 -22.80
C GLY A 363 23.35 60.07 -22.37
N PHE A 364 22.15 59.68 -22.81
CA PHE A 364 21.61 58.33 -22.58
C PHE A 364 22.29 57.30 -23.48
N ASP A 365 22.89 56.28 -22.88
CA ASP A 365 23.47 55.13 -23.57
C ASP A 365 22.61 53.89 -23.27
N ALA A 366 21.93 53.37 -24.31
CA ALA A 366 21.06 52.21 -24.16
C ALA A 366 21.81 50.98 -23.64
N SER A 367 23.09 50.82 -24.00
CA SER A 367 23.88 49.63 -23.66
C SER A 367 24.29 49.56 -22.18
N GLU A 368 24.28 50.70 -21.49
CA GLU A 368 24.60 50.78 -20.06
C GLU A 368 23.34 50.84 -19.16
N ASN A 369 22.14 50.90 -19.75
CA ASN A 369 20.88 51.01 -19.03
C ASN A 369 20.03 49.74 -19.12
N VAL A 370 19.27 49.46 -18.06
CA VAL A 370 18.35 48.31 -18.02
C VAL A 370 17.13 48.61 -18.90
N ILE A 371 16.77 47.66 -19.76
CA ILE A 371 15.58 47.75 -20.63
C ILE A 371 14.67 46.51 -20.49
N VAL A 372 15.19 45.43 -19.91
CA VAL A 372 14.44 44.20 -19.60
C VAL A 372 14.71 43.81 -18.15
N GLY A 373 13.67 43.48 -17.40
CA GLY A 373 13.78 43.01 -16.02
C GLY A 373 14.43 41.62 -15.86
N ASN A 374 14.25 41.06 -14.68
CA ASN A 374 14.80 39.78 -14.25
C ASN A 374 14.10 38.59 -14.92
N THR A 375 14.79 37.45 -14.96
CA THR A 375 14.21 36.14 -15.31
C THR A 375 13.52 36.12 -16.68
N ALA A 376 13.94 37.00 -17.59
CA ALA A 376 13.48 36.98 -18.97
C ALA A 376 13.85 35.65 -19.64
N LEU A 377 12.97 35.16 -20.51
CA LEU A 377 13.06 33.86 -21.18
C LEU A 377 13.05 32.64 -20.25
N TYR A 378 12.46 32.78 -19.05
CA TYR A 378 12.36 31.66 -18.12
C TYR A 378 11.70 30.44 -18.79
N GLY A 379 12.46 29.34 -18.86
CA GLY A 379 11.96 28.06 -19.38
C GLY A 379 11.63 28.05 -20.88
N ALA A 380 12.09 29.03 -21.66
CA ALA A 380 11.72 29.19 -23.07
C ALA A 380 12.00 27.94 -23.92
N THR A 381 11.15 27.62 -24.89
CA THR A 381 11.26 26.45 -25.79
C THR A 381 11.18 26.81 -27.28
N GLY A 382 11.59 28.03 -27.64
CA GLY A 382 11.82 28.49 -29.02
C GLY A 382 11.64 30.01 -29.15
N GLY A 383 11.85 30.56 -30.36
CA GLY A 383 11.62 31.99 -30.64
C GLY A 383 12.84 32.89 -30.44
N HIS A 384 12.67 34.18 -30.71
CA HIS A 384 13.73 35.18 -30.66
C HIS A 384 13.41 36.33 -29.69
N LEU A 385 14.42 36.79 -28.96
CA LEU A 385 14.37 38.03 -28.18
C LEU A 385 15.53 38.94 -28.54
N PHE A 386 15.24 40.17 -28.94
CA PHE A 386 16.25 41.18 -29.24
C PHE A 386 15.99 42.41 -28.36
N ALA A 387 16.92 42.73 -27.45
CA ALA A 387 16.79 43.89 -26.57
C ALA A 387 18.00 44.81 -26.67
N ALA A 388 17.80 46.04 -27.15
CA ALA A 388 18.86 47.07 -27.21
C ALA A 388 19.04 47.73 -25.84
N GLY A 389 19.66 46.99 -24.93
CA GLY A 389 20.01 47.40 -23.58
C GLY A 389 20.29 46.22 -22.66
N ARG A 390 20.46 46.49 -21.36
CA ARG A 390 20.78 45.47 -20.35
C ARG A 390 19.54 44.73 -19.87
N ALA A 391 19.69 43.42 -19.68
CA ALA A 391 18.75 42.59 -18.94
C ALA A 391 19.10 42.57 -17.43
N GLY A 392 18.11 42.26 -16.59
CA GLY A 392 18.28 42.04 -15.15
C GLY A 392 19.01 40.73 -14.80
N GLU A 393 18.79 40.25 -13.59
CA GLU A 393 19.31 38.98 -13.09
C GLU A 393 18.63 37.78 -13.75
N ARG A 394 19.31 36.62 -13.74
CA ARG A 394 18.77 35.32 -14.20
C ARG A 394 18.25 35.34 -15.63
N PHE A 395 18.82 36.20 -16.48
CA PHE A 395 18.49 36.24 -17.90
C PHE A 395 18.67 34.86 -18.54
N ALA A 396 17.68 34.40 -19.31
CA ALA A 396 17.66 33.09 -19.97
C ALA A 396 17.79 31.89 -19.01
N VAL A 397 17.35 32.04 -17.76
CA VAL A 397 17.30 30.91 -16.81
C VAL A 397 16.41 29.79 -17.34
N ARG A 398 16.92 28.56 -17.35
CA ARG A 398 16.28 27.37 -17.95
C ARG A 398 15.91 27.51 -19.43
N ASN A 399 16.51 28.42 -20.19
CA ASN A 399 16.29 28.50 -21.62
C ASN A 399 16.59 27.13 -22.26
N SER A 400 15.64 26.62 -23.03
CA SER A 400 15.66 25.30 -23.64
C SER A 400 15.55 25.36 -25.17
N GLY A 401 15.53 26.56 -25.78
CA GLY A 401 15.44 26.67 -27.23
C GLY A 401 15.38 28.07 -27.84
N ALA A 402 15.20 29.13 -27.05
CA ALA A 402 15.12 30.50 -27.57
C ALA A 402 16.48 31.06 -27.96
N TRP A 403 16.46 31.97 -28.92
CA TRP A 403 17.60 32.72 -29.43
C TRP A 403 17.49 34.15 -28.90
N ALA A 404 18.56 34.71 -28.36
CA ALA A 404 18.48 36.02 -27.73
C ALA A 404 19.74 36.84 -27.92
N VAL A 405 19.56 38.16 -28.09
CA VAL A 405 20.65 39.14 -28.10
C VAL A 405 20.29 40.30 -27.17
N VAL A 406 21.17 40.57 -26.21
CA VAL A 406 21.07 41.67 -25.24
C VAL A 406 22.41 42.40 -25.13
N GLU A 407 22.41 43.63 -24.63
CA GLU A 407 23.63 44.47 -24.53
C GLU A 407 24.29 44.41 -23.14
N GLY A 408 23.78 43.55 -22.25
CA GLY A 408 24.35 43.26 -20.95
C GLY A 408 23.37 42.44 -20.11
N THR A 409 23.84 41.87 -19.00
CA THR A 409 22.97 41.12 -18.07
C THR A 409 23.49 41.22 -16.64
N GLY A 410 22.59 41.09 -15.66
CA GLY A 410 22.91 40.92 -14.25
C GLY A 410 23.48 39.53 -13.92
N ASP A 411 23.44 39.18 -12.63
CA ASP A 411 23.95 37.90 -12.11
C ASP A 411 23.14 36.70 -12.62
N HIS A 412 23.74 35.51 -12.60
CA HIS A 412 23.10 34.24 -12.92
C HIS A 412 22.55 34.12 -14.37
N GLY A 413 23.12 34.87 -15.31
CA GLY A 413 22.77 34.72 -16.73
C GLY A 413 22.98 33.29 -17.24
N CYS A 414 22.07 32.79 -18.05
CA CYS A 414 22.04 31.44 -18.62
C CYS A 414 22.05 30.31 -17.57
N GLU A 415 21.61 30.55 -16.33
CA GLU A 415 21.57 29.51 -15.31
C GLU A 415 20.60 28.38 -15.70
N TYR A 416 21.00 27.12 -15.50
CA TYR A 416 20.23 25.92 -15.87
C TYR A 416 19.79 25.87 -17.35
N MET A 417 20.41 26.64 -18.25
CA MET A 417 20.11 26.61 -19.67
C MET A 417 20.43 25.22 -20.26
N THR A 418 19.49 24.65 -21.02
CA THR A 418 19.59 23.32 -21.63
C THR A 418 19.53 23.35 -23.16
N GLY A 419 19.28 24.51 -23.76
CA GLY A 419 19.23 24.70 -25.22
C GLY A 419 19.03 26.18 -25.57
N GLY A 420 19.15 26.54 -26.85
CA GLY A 420 19.05 27.94 -27.30
C GLY A 420 20.40 28.63 -27.50
N ARG A 421 20.39 29.87 -28.00
CA ARG A 421 21.55 30.68 -28.42
C ARG A 421 21.43 32.03 -27.72
N VAL A 422 22.43 32.40 -26.94
CA VAL A 422 22.41 33.69 -26.22
C VAL A 422 23.63 34.49 -26.61
N VAL A 423 23.46 35.74 -27.02
CA VAL A 423 24.53 36.69 -27.30
C VAL A 423 24.39 37.85 -26.32
N VAL A 424 25.49 38.16 -25.63
CA VAL A 424 25.57 39.31 -24.71
C VAL A 424 26.64 40.26 -25.23
N LEU A 425 26.22 41.45 -25.69
CA LEU A 425 27.05 42.46 -26.32
C LEU A 425 27.65 43.49 -25.34
N GLY A 426 27.65 43.18 -24.04
CA GLY A 426 28.25 44.01 -23.00
C GLY A 426 28.48 43.25 -21.71
N SER A 427 28.55 43.97 -20.58
CA SER A 427 28.97 43.36 -19.32
C SER A 427 27.99 42.29 -18.78
N ILE A 428 28.56 41.25 -18.17
CA ILE A 428 27.82 40.19 -17.45
C ILE A 428 28.00 40.32 -15.93
N GLY A 429 27.03 39.79 -15.17
CA GLY A 429 27.12 39.60 -13.73
C GLY A 429 27.82 38.31 -13.30
N LEU A 430 27.82 38.04 -12.00
CA LEU A 430 28.45 36.87 -11.36
C LEU A 430 27.68 35.58 -11.62
N ASN A 431 28.38 34.46 -11.51
CA ASN A 431 27.84 33.11 -11.60
C ASN A 431 27.11 32.81 -12.92
N PHE A 432 27.58 33.43 -14.00
CA PHE A 432 27.07 33.17 -15.35
C PHE A 432 27.27 31.70 -15.74
N ALA A 433 26.28 31.12 -16.43
CA ALA A 433 26.24 29.73 -16.88
C ALA A 433 26.27 28.66 -15.76
N ALA A 434 25.88 29.00 -14.52
CA ALA A 434 25.70 27.99 -13.46
C ALA A 434 24.66 26.93 -13.87
N GLY A 435 24.99 25.65 -13.69
CA GLY A 435 24.09 24.55 -14.09
C GLY A 435 23.74 24.47 -15.59
N MET A 436 24.32 25.30 -16.46
CA MET A 436 24.09 25.26 -17.90
C MET A 436 24.57 23.91 -18.47
N SER A 437 23.64 23.10 -18.97
CA SER A 437 23.89 21.74 -19.46
C SER A 437 23.62 21.55 -20.95
N GLY A 438 23.20 22.60 -21.66
CA GLY A 438 23.06 22.62 -23.12
C GLY A 438 22.84 24.02 -23.69
N GLY A 439 23.01 24.17 -25.01
CA GLY A 439 22.98 25.47 -25.69
C GLY A 439 24.36 26.14 -25.84
N ARG A 440 24.39 27.36 -26.40
CA ARG A 440 25.61 28.17 -26.59
C ARG A 440 25.36 29.61 -26.13
N ALA A 441 26.33 30.18 -25.43
CA ALA A 441 26.33 31.60 -25.08
C ALA A 441 27.61 32.29 -25.58
N TYR A 442 27.45 33.42 -26.27
CA TYR A 442 28.52 34.23 -26.83
C TYR A 442 28.62 35.55 -26.05
N LEU A 443 29.78 35.80 -25.47
CA LEU A 443 30.01 36.92 -24.56
C LEU A 443 31.00 37.89 -25.19
N TRP A 444 30.58 39.14 -25.40
CA TRP A 444 31.47 40.21 -25.80
C TRP A 444 32.32 40.65 -24.61
N ASP A 445 33.62 40.33 -24.64
CA ASP A 445 34.53 40.56 -23.51
C ASP A 445 35.78 41.38 -23.91
N PRO A 446 35.61 42.67 -24.23
CA PRO A 446 36.73 43.52 -24.62
C PRO A 446 37.74 43.79 -23.48
N LYS A 447 37.36 43.52 -22.22
CA LYS A 447 38.18 43.73 -21.01
C LYS A 447 38.83 42.46 -20.46
N GLY A 448 38.46 41.28 -20.97
CA GLY A 448 38.97 39.99 -20.47
C GLY A 448 38.45 39.59 -19.10
N GLU A 449 37.25 40.06 -18.70
CA GLU A 449 36.67 39.84 -17.37
C GLU A 449 35.62 38.70 -17.33
N ALA A 450 35.11 38.26 -18.48
CA ALA A 450 33.93 37.39 -18.53
C ALA A 450 34.20 36.02 -17.89
N VAL A 451 35.34 35.40 -18.19
CA VAL A 451 35.72 34.08 -17.65
C VAL A 451 35.79 34.10 -16.12
N GLY A 452 36.25 35.21 -15.52
CA GLY A 452 36.33 35.36 -14.07
C GLY A 452 34.98 35.50 -13.36
N LYS A 453 33.93 35.88 -14.09
CA LYS A 453 32.56 36.06 -13.62
C LYS A 453 31.67 34.83 -13.87
N CYS A 454 32.07 33.96 -14.80
CA CYS A 454 31.48 32.63 -14.97
C CYS A 454 31.79 31.71 -13.77
N THR A 455 30.98 30.66 -13.57
CA THR A 455 31.17 29.71 -12.47
C THR A 455 32.57 29.05 -12.53
N LYS A 456 33.35 29.13 -11.43
CA LYS A 456 34.76 28.69 -11.34
C LYS A 456 34.93 27.18 -11.11
N GLU A 457 35.80 26.57 -11.92
CA GLU A 457 36.75 25.46 -11.70
C GLU A 457 36.43 24.16 -10.92
N GLU A 458 35.24 23.92 -10.37
CA GLU A 458 34.89 22.56 -9.85
C GLU A 458 33.94 21.76 -10.76
N ASP A 459 33.46 22.36 -11.85
CA ASP A 459 32.59 21.71 -12.84
C ASP A 459 33.37 21.41 -14.13
N PRO A 460 34.00 20.22 -14.31
CA PRO A 460 34.80 19.83 -15.49
C PRO A 460 33.95 19.65 -16.77
N LYS A 461 32.79 20.31 -16.84
CA LYS A 461 31.72 20.11 -17.83
C LYS A 461 31.47 21.32 -18.72
N LYS A 462 32.27 22.39 -18.65
CA LYS A 462 32.10 23.59 -19.50
C LYS A 462 33.44 24.06 -20.07
N GLU A 463 33.43 24.44 -21.34
CA GLU A 463 34.56 25.06 -22.04
C GLU A 463 34.26 26.56 -22.19
N TYR A 464 35.20 27.40 -21.75
CA TYR A 464 35.22 28.84 -22.02
C TYR A 464 36.41 29.12 -22.93
N GLY A 465 36.15 29.57 -24.15
CA GLY A 465 37.21 29.74 -25.15
C GLY A 465 36.83 30.68 -26.28
N PRO A 466 37.79 31.01 -27.16
CA PRO A 466 37.53 31.88 -28.32
C PRO A 466 36.57 31.22 -29.32
N VAL A 467 35.83 32.05 -30.05
CA VAL A 467 34.93 31.59 -31.13
C VAL A 467 35.76 31.34 -32.41
N THR A 468 36.22 30.10 -32.61
CA THR A 468 37.10 29.74 -33.75
C THR A 468 36.43 28.87 -34.81
N ASP A 469 35.38 28.14 -34.45
CA ASP A 469 34.64 27.28 -35.38
C ASP A 469 33.86 28.14 -36.40
N PRO A 470 34.06 27.95 -37.73
CA PRO A 470 33.36 28.73 -38.76
C PRO A 470 31.84 28.72 -38.65
N GLU A 471 31.22 27.61 -38.21
CA GLU A 471 29.77 27.55 -38.01
C GLU A 471 29.33 28.45 -36.84
N HIS A 472 30.12 28.47 -35.76
CA HIS A 472 29.87 29.33 -34.61
C HIS A 472 30.09 30.81 -34.93
N VAL A 473 31.10 31.12 -35.76
CA VAL A 473 31.37 32.49 -36.22
C VAL A 473 30.21 33.00 -37.08
N ALA A 474 29.70 32.18 -38.00
CA ALA A 474 28.56 32.53 -38.85
C ALA A 474 27.27 32.71 -38.02
N GLU A 475 27.00 31.81 -37.07
CA GLU A 475 25.84 31.93 -36.17
C GLU A 475 25.90 33.22 -35.33
N LEU A 476 27.05 33.51 -34.71
CA LEU A 476 27.24 34.73 -33.92
C LEU A 476 27.02 35.98 -34.77
N ARG A 477 27.65 36.03 -35.95
CA ARG A 477 27.52 37.17 -36.86
C ARG A 477 26.08 37.41 -37.28
N GLY A 478 25.38 36.34 -37.69
CA GLY A 478 23.97 36.42 -38.12
C GLY A 478 23.05 36.95 -37.01
N LEU A 479 23.23 36.47 -35.76
CA LEU A 479 22.46 36.96 -34.61
C LEU A 479 22.67 38.46 -34.34
N ILE A 480 23.90 38.96 -34.50
CA ILE A 480 24.20 40.39 -34.32
C ILE A 480 23.64 41.22 -35.47
N GLU A 481 23.67 40.71 -36.71
CA GLU A 481 23.06 41.35 -37.87
C GLU A 481 21.53 41.45 -37.72
N GLU A 482 20.86 40.38 -37.27
CA GLU A 482 19.44 40.40 -36.95
C GLU A 482 19.12 41.38 -35.81
N HIS A 483 19.94 41.40 -34.76
CA HIS A 483 19.79 42.34 -33.66
C HIS A 483 19.87 43.79 -34.13
N LEU A 484 20.84 44.14 -34.98
CA LEU A 484 20.96 45.46 -35.60
C LEU A 484 19.74 45.79 -36.46
N GLU A 485 19.27 44.84 -37.29
CA GLU A 485 18.10 45.03 -38.15
C GLU A 485 16.86 45.37 -37.32
N ARG A 486 16.61 44.60 -36.25
CA ARG A 486 15.41 44.70 -35.41
C ARG A 486 15.43 45.86 -34.43
N THR A 487 16.58 46.19 -33.84
CA THR A 487 16.65 47.13 -32.71
C THR A 487 17.31 48.47 -33.05
N LYS A 488 18.04 48.53 -34.17
CA LYS A 488 18.91 49.67 -34.53
C LYS A 488 20.02 49.93 -33.51
N SER A 489 20.46 48.89 -32.79
CA SER A 489 21.55 48.93 -31.80
C SER A 489 22.83 49.57 -32.36
N THR A 490 23.34 50.59 -31.65
CA THR A 490 24.63 51.23 -31.96
C THR A 490 25.80 50.31 -31.65
N VAL A 491 25.71 49.49 -30.60
CA VAL A 491 26.73 48.51 -30.21
C VAL A 491 26.89 47.44 -31.28
N ALA A 492 25.78 46.89 -31.78
CA ALA A 492 25.80 45.91 -32.86
C ALA A 492 26.40 46.49 -34.15
N ALA A 493 26.04 47.74 -34.49
CA ALA A 493 26.60 48.44 -35.65
C ALA A 493 28.13 48.61 -35.52
N GLU A 494 28.62 48.98 -34.33
CA GLU A 494 30.06 49.13 -34.09
C GLU A 494 30.79 47.79 -34.23
N ILE A 495 30.32 46.74 -33.54
CA ILE A 495 30.94 45.40 -33.57
C ILE A 495 31.00 44.85 -35.00
N LEU A 496 29.93 45.00 -35.78
CA LEU A 496 29.88 44.53 -37.17
C LEU A 496 30.80 45.35 -38.10
N SER A 497 30.91 46.67 -37.88
CA SER A 497 31.81 47.53 -38.67
C SER A 497 33.28 47.18 -38.49
N LYS A 498 33.66 46.65 -37.30
CA LYS A 498 35.02 46.25 -36.92
C LYS A 498 35.10 44.74 -36.65
N TRP A 499 34.42 43.92 -37.45
CA TRP A 499 34.25 42.49 -37.17
C TRP A 499 35.56 41.73 -36.97
N ALA A 500 36.58 41.98 -37.82
CA ALA A 500 37.87 41.30 -37.73
C ALA A 500 38.63 41.59 -36.41
N GLU A 501 38.49 42.81 -35.88
CA GLU A 501 39.06 43.22 -34.59
C GLU A 501 38.22 42.77 -33.40
N SER A 502 36.92 42.58 -33.65
CA SER A 502 35.95 42.25 -32.61
C SER A 502 35.92 40.74 -32.34
N LEU A 503 35.88 39.90 -33.36
CA LEU A 503 35.75 38.44 -33.20
C LEU A 503 36.69 37.82 -32.13
N PRO A 504 37.99 38.19 -32.04
CA PRO A 504 38.90 37.63 -31.02
C PRO A 504 38.52 37.98 -29.56
N LYS A 505 37.66 38.99 -29.34
CA LYS A 505 37.20 39.45 -28.02
C LYS A 505 35.91 38.75 -27.58
N PHE A 506 35.36 37.83 -28.38
CA PHE A 506 34.23 37.01 -27.96
C PHE A 506 34.67 35.74 -27.24
N VAL A 507 34.01 35.45 -26.12
CA VAL A 507 34.15 34.20 -25.37
C VAL A 507 32.91 33.35 -25.59
N LEU A 508 33.10 32.10 -26.01
CA LEU A 508 32.07 31.07 -26.08
C LEU A 508 32.00 30.32 -24.75
N ALA A 509 30.83 30.30 -24.12
CA ALA A 509 30.50 29.36 -23.05
C ALA A 509 29.75 28.15 -23.64
N PHE A 510 30.36 26.97 -23.56
CA PHE A 510 29.83 25.74 -24.18
C PHE A 510 29.92 24.52 -23.25
N PRO A 511 28.79 23.86 -22.89
CA PRO A 511 28.82 22.67 -22.05
C PRO A 511 29.43 21.44 -22.77
N LEU A 512 30.46 20.83 -22.17
CA LEU A 512 31.20 19.68 -22.68
C LEU A 512 30.36 18.40 -22.79
N ASP A 513 29.48 18.14 -21.82
CA ASP A 513 28.59 16.96 -21.87
C ASP A 513 27.60 17.07 -23.06
N PHE A 514 27.17 18.29 -23.38
CA PHE A 514 26.34 18.56 -24.54
C PHE A 514 27.13 18.44 -25.85
N LYS A 515 28.37 18.97 -25.89
CA LYS A 515 29.31 18.78 -27.02
C LYS A 515 29.52 17.29 -27.31
N ARG A 516 29.81 16.48 -26.28
CA ARG A 516 29.96 15.01 -26.39
C ARG A 516 28.68 14.33 -26.87
N ALA A 517 27.51 14.77 -26.39
CA ALA A 517 26.23 14.22 -26.83
C ALA A 517 25.99 14.51 -28.31
N ILE A 518 26.25 15.73 -28.79
CA ILE A 518 26.16 16.10 -30.21
C ILE A 518 27.14 15.28 -31.05
N GLU A 519 28.39 15.13 -30.61
CA GLU A 519 29.40 14.33 -31.31
C GLU A 519 28.99 12.86 -31.39
N THR A 520 28.46 12.30 -30.30
CA THR A 520 27.94 10.92 -30.26
C THR A 520 26.73 10.76 -31.18
N GLU A 521 25.82 11.73 -31.22
CA GLU A 521 24.66 11.72 -32.12
C GLU A 521 25.06 11.89 -33.59
N LYS A 522 26.01 12.79 -33.89
CA LYS A 522 26.60 12.95 -35.23
C LYS A 522 27.27 11.66 -35.68
N LYS A 523 27.99 10.98 -34.77
CA LYS A 523 28.62 9.67 -35.04
C LYS A 523 27.58 8.57 -35.24
N ALA A 524 26.55 8.50 -34.40
CA ALA A 524 25.44 7.55 -34.54
C ALA A 524 24.63 7.78 -35.82
N LYS A 525 24.39 9.04 -36.23
CA LYS A 525 23.75 9.40 -37.51
C LYS A 525 24.65 9.08 -38.71
N ALA A 526 25.95 9.29 -38.60
CA ALA A 526 26.93 8.91 -39.63
C ALA A 526 27.10 7.39 -39.76
N ASP A 527 26.98 6.65 -38.66
CA ASP A 527 27.00 5.18 -38.65
C ASP A 527 25.67 4.59 -39.14
N ALA A 528 24.53 5.20 -38.81
CA ALA A 528 23.21 4.84 -39.37
C ALA A 528 23.10 5.16 -40.87
N ALA A 529 23.77 6.21 -41.35
CA ALA A 529 23.84 6.55 -42.79
C ALA A 529 24.71 5.57 -43.60
N LYS A 530 25.47 4.66 -42.96
CA LYS A 530 26.26 3.61 -43.61
C LYS A 530 25.54 2.26 -43.72
N ASP A 531 24.36 2.13 -43.13
CA ASP A 531 23.50 0.95 -43.23
C ASP A 531 22.34 1.24 -44.20
N PRO A 532 22.31 0.64 -45.40
CA PRO A 532 21.28 0.92 -46.42
C PRO A 532 19.85 0.62 -45.94
N VAL A 533 19.69 -0.21 -44.90
CA VAL A 533 18.38 -0.64 -44.37
C VAL A 533 17.85 0.35 -43.32
N ALA A 534 18.73 1.10 -42.66
CA ALA A 534 18.34 2.09 -41.65
C ALA A 534 17.71 3.35 -42.25
N ALA A 535 18.04 3.69 -43.51
CA ALA A 535 17.59 4.89 -44.22
C ALA A 535 16.16 4.79 -44.79
N LEU A 536 15.53 3.62 -44.76
CA LEU A 536 14.17 3.41 -45.28
C LEU A 536 13.09 3.88 -44.28
N SER A 537 12.03 4.50 -44.79
CA SER A 537 10.85 4.88 -44.02
C SER A 537 10.10 3.64 -43.48
N PRO A 538 9.27 3.78 -42.43
CA PRO A 538 8.51 2.66 -41.86
C PRO A 538 7.67 1.91 -42.91
N ASP A 539 7.09 2.65 -43.87
CA ASP A 539 6.22 2.09 -44.92
C ASP A 539 7.04 1.38 -46.02
N GLU A 540 8.27 1.82 -46.29
CA GLU A 540 9.18 1.15 -47.23
C GLU A 540 9.75 -0.16 -46.68
N LYS A 541 9.90 -0.27 -45.34
CA LYS A 541 10.37 -1.49 -44.67
C LYS A 541 9.35 -2.62 -44.71
N GLU A 542 8.07 -2.29 -44.84
CA GLU A 542 6.97 -3.26 -44.94
C GLU A 542 6.84 -3.86 -46.36
N LEU A 543 7.26 -3.12 -47.40
CA LEU A 543 7.14 -3.54 -48.81
C LEU A 543 8.22 -4.50 -49.32
N ILE A 544 9.40 -4.57 -48.69
CA ILE A 544 10.55 -5.40 -49.13
C ILE A 544 10.63 -6.78 -48.45
N GLY A 545 9.61 -7.18 -47.70
CA GLY A 545 9.50 -8.56 -47.21
C GLY A 545 10.57 -8.98 -46.21
N VAL A 546 11.16 -8.03 -45.47
CA VAL A 546 11.95 -8.36 -44.28
C VAL A 546 10.97 -8.55 -43.12
N ASN A 547 10.41 -9.77 -43.04
CA ASN A 547 9.66 -10.20 -41.87
C ASN A 547 10.52 -9.99 -40.61
N PRO A 548 9.97 -9.46 -39.49
CA PRO A 548 10.61 -9.62 -38.20
C PRO A 548 10.80 -11.12 -37.95
N ALA A 549 12.04 -11.53 -37.74
CA ALA A 549 12.41 -12.92 -37.65
C ALA A 549 11.54 -13.68 -36.62
N PRO A 550 11.19 -14.94 -36.92
CA PRO A 550 10.46 -15.79 -36.00
C PRO A 550 11.30 -16.11 -34.76
N ASP A 551 10.59 -16.12 -33.64
CA ASP A 551 10.85 -16.79 -32.37
C ASP A 551 12.03 -17.79 -32.40
N THR A 552 13.24 -17.28 -32.18
CA THR A 552 14.36 -18.06 -31.68
C THR A 552 15.06 -17.22 -30.62
N ALA A 553 14.70 -17.50 -29.37
CA ALA A 553 15.39 -17.03 -28.18
C ALA A 553 16.85 -17.54 -28.15
N ALA A 554 17.72 -16.96 -28.97
CA ALA A 554 19.14 -16.97 -28.74
C ALA A 554 19.45 -15.82 -27.77
N LYS A 555 19.66 -16.20 -26.50
CA LYS A 555 20.12 -15.33 -25.42
C LYS A 555 21.31 -14.48 -25.88
N VAL A 556 21.08 -13.22 -26.21
CA VAL A 556 22.10 -12.19 -26.06
C VAL A 556 22.26 -12.01 -24.56
N LYS A 557 23.28 -12.65 -23.99
CA LYS A 557 23.62 -12.52 -22.57
C LYS A 557 24.06 -11.09 -22.30
N ASP A 558 23.32 -10.42 -21.43
CA ASP A 558 23.68 -9.12 -20.88
C ASP A 558 24.97 -9.24 -20.04
N LEU A 559 25.68 -8.13 -19.76
CA LEU A 559 26.90 -8.15 -18.95
C LEU A 559 26.65 -8.66 -17.51
N GLU A 560 25.38 -8.61 -17.06
CA GLU A 560 24.91 -9.20 -15.82
C GLU A 560 24.61 -10.72 -15.95
N ASP A 561 24.28 -11.22 -17.15
CA ASP A 561 24.16 -12.67 -17.43
C ASP A 561 25.53 -13.35 -17.63
N LEU A 562 26.59 -12.56 -17.77
CA LEU A 562 27.99 -13.01 -17.73
C LEU A 562 28.49 -13.25 -16.30
N VAL A 563 27.79 -12.72 -15.29
CA VAL A 563 27.93 -13.16 -13.89
C VAL A 563 26.96 -14.33 -13.74
N GLY A 564 27.43 -15.55 -13.97
CA GLY A 564 26.61 -16.75 -13.83
C GLY A 564 25.77 -16.69 -12.54
N LYS A 565 24.48 -17.06 -12.62
CA LYS A 565 23.52 -17.05 -11.50
C LYS A 565 24.24 -17.45 -10.21
N LYS A 566 24.65 -16.47 -9.41
CA LYS A 566 25.20 -16.76 -8.09
C LYS A 566 24.06 -17.40 -7.32
N GLU A 567 24.26 -18.63 -6.86
CA GLU A 567 23.35 -19.27 -5.93
C GLU A 567 23.13 -18.30 -4.75
N ARG A 568 21.87 -17.90 -4.56
CA ARG A 568 21.50 -16.95 -3.52
C ARG A 568 21.45 -17.72 -2.20
N PRO A 569 22.16 -17.29 -1.14
CA PRO A 569 22.13 -18.02 0.11
C PRO A 569 20.74 -17.98 0.74
N SER A 570 20.29 -19.10 1.30
CA SER A 570 19.04 -19.17 2.06
C SER A 570 19.20 -18.85 3.56
N LYS A 571 20.47 -18.74 4.00
CA LYS A 571 20.90 -18.36 5.36
C LYS A 571 22.18 -17.51 5.27
N VAL A 572 22.24 -16.42 6.01
CA VAL A 572 23.43 -15.60 6.24
C VAL A 572 23.49 -15.14 7.70
N ASP A 573 24.67 -14.79 8.21
CA ASP A 573 24.83 -14.40 9.62
C ASP A 573 24.22 -13.04 9.94
N LYS A 574 24.26 -12.10 9.00
CA LYS A 574 23.74 -10.73 9.14
C LYS A 574 22.92 -10.33 7.93
N PRO A 575 21.65 -10.78 7.85
CA PRO A 575 20.81 -10.49 6.69
C PRO A 575 20.49 -9.00 6.58
N ARG A 576 20.42 -8.49 5.35
CA ARG A 576 20.07 -7.10 5.02
C ARG A 576 18.59 -7.03 4.63
N LYS A 577 17.81 -6.21 5.35
CA LYS A 577 16.37 -6.10 5.12
C LYS A 577 16.00 -5.50 3.76
N LEU A 578 16.58 -4.35 3.41
CA LEU A 578 16.17 -3.53 2.26
C LEU A 578 16.18 -4.25 0.92
N ARG A 579 17.03 -5.28 0.76
CA ARG A 579 17.14 -6.09 -0.47
C ARG A 579 17.01 -7.59 -0.22
N GLY A 580 16.55 -8.01 0.97
CA GLY A 580 16.59 -9.41 1.37
C GLY A 580 15.81 -10.35 0.42
N PHE A 581 14.71 -9.89 -0.16
CA PHE A 581 13.93 -10.65 -1.14
C PHE A 581 14.62 -10.82 -2.50
N ILE A 582 15.58 -9.96 -2.82
CA ILE A 582 16.41 -10.03 -4.03
C ILE A 582 17.63 -10.92 -3.76
N GLU A 583 18.29 -10.71 -2.60
CA GLU A 583 19.57 -11.31 -2.25
C GLU A 583 19.46 -12.75 -1.73
N TYR A 584 18.34 -13.13 -1.11
CA TYR A 584 18.19 -14.41 -0.41
C TYR A 584 17.10 -15.28 -1.04
N GLU A 585 17.43 -16.56 -1.26
CA GLU A 585 16.49 -17.55 -1.75
C GLU A 585 15.56 -18.03 -0.61
N ARG A 586 14.37 -18.51 -0.99
CA ARG A 586 13.45 -19.11 -0.03
C ARG A 586 14.06 -20.38 0.56
N GLY A 587 14.25 -20.38 1.87
CA GLY A 587 14.71 -21.53 2.63
C GLY A 587 13.67 -21.94 3.66
N ALA A 588 12.67 -22.71 3.29
CA ALA A 588 11.78 -23.32 4.28
C ALA A 588 12.56 -24.34 5.13
N ALA A 589 12.13 -24.55 6.38
CA ALA A 589 12.62 -25.68 7.18
C ALA A 589 11.98 -26.96 6.62
N PRO A 590 12.77 -27.98 6.25
CA PRO A 590 12.22 -29.21 5.70
C PRO A 590 11.50 -30.03 6.78
N TYR A 591 10.70 -31.01 6.37
CA TYR A 591 10.27 -32.08 7.26
C TYR A 591 11.44 -33.04 7.52
N ARG A 592 11.32 -33.89 8.55
CA ARG A 592 12.21 -35.03 8.77
C ARG A 592 12.24 -35.91 7.51
N PRO A 593 13.37 -36.59 7.21
CA PRO A 593 13.46 -37.52 6.08
C PRO A 593 12.30 -38.52 6.08
N ALA A 594 11.71 -38.78 4.92
CA ALA A 594 10.52 -39.63 4.80
C ALA A 594 10.79 -41.07 5.29
N GLU A 595 11.98 -41.58 5.04
CA GLU A 595 12.47 -42.92 5.41
C GLU A 595 12.60 -43.11 6.93
N GLU A 596 12.71 -42.01 7.67
CA GLU A 596 12.68 -42.01 9.14
C GLU A 596 11.24 -41.87 9.65
N ARG A 597 10.46 -40.98 9.04
CA ARG A 597 9.09 -40.67 9.43
C ARG A 597 8.16 -41.88 9.40
N VAL A 598 8.34 -42.78 8.42
CA VAL A 598 7.49 -43.99 8.29
C VAL A 598 7.64 -45.00 9.44
N LYS A 599 8.63 -44.82 10.33
CA LYS A 599 8.97 -45.78 11.41
C LYS A 599 8.44 -45.40 12.79
N ASP A 600 7.88 -44.21 12.96
CA ASP A 600 7.39 -43.72 14.25
C ASP A 600 6.12 -42.89 14.09
N PHE A 601 5.54 -42.41 15.19
CA PHE A 601 4.36 -41.52 15.20
C PHE A 601 4.67 -40.14 15.76
N THR A 602 5.95 -39.76 15.82
CA THR A 602 6.40 -38.45 16.33
C THR A 602 6.28 -37.36 15.26
N GLU A 603 6.37 -36.08 15.67
CA GLU A 603 6.15 -34.95 14.76
C GLU A 603 7.06 -34.98 13.53
N ILE A 604 6.55 -34.55 12.38
CA ILE A 604 7.31 -34.49 11.13
C ILE A 604 8.31 -33.33 11.05
N TYR A 605 8.30 -32.39 12.00
CA TYR A 605 9.12 -31.18 11.94
C TYR A 605 10.55 -31.41 12.46
N VAL A 606 11.51 -30.66 11.90
CA VAL A 606 12.88 -30.55 12.42
C VAL A 606 13.03 -29.31 13.31
N ASP A 607 14.11 -29.27 14.10
CA ASP A 607 14.48 -28.05 14.82
C ASP A 607 14.83 -26.94 13.82
N ARG A 608 14.43 -25.70 14.13
CA ARG A 608 14.53 -24.58 13.19
C ARG A 608 15.73 -23.73 13.52
N ASP A 609 16.57 -23.53 12.50
CA ASP A 609 17.72 -22.65 12.58
C ASP A 609 17.28 -21.17 12.67
N GLU A 610 17.54 -20.53 13.82
CA GLU A 610 17.15 -19.14 14.07
C GLU A 610 17.79 -18.16 13.08
N GLY A 611 19.07 -18.35 12.73
CA GLY A 611 19.76 -17.49 11.76
C GLY A 611 19.14 -17.61 10.35
N LYS A 612 18.69 -18.82 9.99
CA LYS A 612 17.90 -19.03 8.77
C LYS A 612 16.56 -18.30 8.84
N LEU A 613 15.84 -18.38 9.97
CA LEU A 613 14.56 -17.67 10.15
C LEU A 613 14.71 -16.14 10.10
N GLN A 614 15.78 -15.59 10.68
CA GLN A 614 16.13 -14.17 10.55
C GLN A 614 16.36 -13.78 9.08
N THR A 615 17.11 -14.61 8.34
CA THR A 615 17.33 -14.42 6.90
C THR A 615 16.01 -14.44 6.12
N GLN A 616 15.11 -15.38 6.43
CA GLN A 616 13.81 -15.47 5.79
C GLN A 616 12.87 -14.31 6.17
N GLY A 617 12.93 -13.81 7.42
CA GLY A 617 12.22 -12.60 7.85
C GLY A 617 12.67 -11.34 7.11
N ALA A 618 13.96 -11.28 6.74
CA ALA A 618 14.51 -10.21 5.90
C ALA A 618 13.95 -10.20 4.46
N ARG A 619 13.39 -11.31 3.98
CA ARG A 619 12.73 -11.38 2.67
C ARG A 619 11.35 -10.69 2.66
N CYS A 620 10.78 -10.35 3.83
CA CYS A 620 9.55 -9.57 3.87
C CYS A 620 9.78 -8.16 3.33
N MET A 621 9.04 -7.75 2.29
CA MET A 621 9.24 -6.45 1.64
C MET A 621 8.67 -5.26 2.44
N ASN A 622 8.01 -5.51 3.58
CA ASN A 622 7.25 -4.50 4.33
C ASN A 622 6.33 -3.67 3.41
N CYS A 623 5.53 -4.41 2.64
CA CYS A 623 4.63 -3.87 1.61
C CYS A 623 3.67 -2.84 2.21
N GLY A 624 3.37 -1.77 1.45
CA GLY A 624 2.44 -0.72 1.88
C GLY A 624 1.00 -1.21 2.11
N VAL A 625 0.61 -2.28 1.40
CA VAL A 625 -0.63 -3.06 1.61
C VAL A 625 -0.24 -4.53 1.82
N PRO A 626 -0.15 -5.01 3.05
CA PRO A 626 0.30 -6.37 3.34
C PRO A 626 -0.83 -7.40 3.17
N PHE A 627 -1.13 -7.83 1.94
CA PHE A 627 -2.18 -8.82 1.64
C PHE A 627 -2.10 -10.12 2.47
N CYS A 628 -0.91 -10.49 2.93
CA CYS A 628 -0.72 -11.62 3.84
C CYS A 628 -1.51 -11.49 5.17
N ASN A 629 -1.83 -10.27 5.62
CA ASN A 629 -2.58 -10.00 6.86
C ASN A 629 -4.08 -9.72 6.64
N GLN A 630 -4.58 -9.80 5.41
CA GLN A 630 -6.00 -9.53 5.12
C GLN A 630 -6.85 -10.78 5.42
N ASN A 631 -7.95 -10.61 6.17
CA ASN A 631 -8.79 -11.73 6.61
C ASN A 631 -9.48 -12.49 5.48
N ALA A 632 -9.73 -11.83 4.33
CA ALA A 632 -10.43 -12.44 3.21
C ALA A 632 -9.54 -13.29 2.30
N THR A 633 -8.31 -12.84 2.04
CA THR A 633 -7.41 -13.38 1.01
C THR A 633 -6.13 -13.97 1.58
N GLY A 634 -5.61 -13.40 2.68
CA GLY A 634 -4.41 -13.85 3.39
C GLY A 634 -4.71 -14.66 4.64
N CYS A 635 -4.24 -14.20 5.80
CA CYS A 635 -4.49 -14.84 7.09
C CYS A 635 -5.91 -14.54 7.61
N PRO A 636 -6.79 -15.53 7.81
CA PRO A 636 -8.15 -15.30 8.32
C PRO A 636 -8.22 -14.65 9.71
N LEU A 637 -7.19 -14.83 10.53
CA LEU A 637 -7.08 -14.19 11.85
C LEU A 637 -6.60 -12.72 11.78
N GLY A 638 -6.14 -12.26 10.63
CA GLY A 638 -5.59 -10.91 10.49
C GLY A 638 -4.24 -10.71 11.17
N ASN A 639 -3.46 -11.79 11.31
CA ASN A 639 -2.15 -11.78 11.96
C ASN A 639 -1.27 -10.66 11.42
N LYS A 640 -0.62 -9.90 12.32
CA LYS A 640 0.25 -8.77 12.00
C LYS A 640 1.62 -9.21 11.48
N ILE A 641 1.60 -9.99 10.38
CA ILE A 641 2.74 -10.72 9.82
C ILE A 641 3.97 -9.86 9.55
N PRO A 642 3.87 -8.69 8.88
CA PRO A 642 5.05 -7.87 8.64
C PRO A 642 5.75 -7.44 9.93
N GLU A 643 4.98 -7.19 11.00
CA GLU A 643 5.50 -6.67 12.25
C GLU A 643 6.28 -7.72 13.03
N TRP A 644 5.71 -8.91 13.23
CA TRP A 644 6.45 -9.97 13.92
C TRP A 644 7.56 -10.59 13.04
N ASN A 645 7.47 -10.51 11.70
CA ASN A 645 8.60 -10.84 10.82
C ASN A 645 9.76 -9.88 11.01
N GLU A 646 9.49 -8.58 11.17
CA GLU A 646 10.51 -7.58 11.47
C GLU A 646 11.15 -7.86 12.83
N LEU A 647 10.34 -8.10 13.86
CA LEU A 647 10.85 -8.40 15.19
C LEU A 647 11.69 -9.69 15.22
N VAL A 648 11.31 -10.73 14.47
CA VAL A 648 12.15 -11.93 14.32
C VAL A 648 13.45 -11.60 13.59
N TYR A 649 13.40 -10.83 12.50
CA TYR A 649 14.59 -10.37 11.78
C TYR A 649 15.57 -9.63 12.72
N GLU A 650 15.07 -8.76 13.59
CA GLU A 650 15.86 -8.00 14.58
C GLU A 650 16.28 -8.84 15.81
N GLY A 651 15.79 -10.09 15.94
CA GLY A 651 16.07 -10.96 17.08
C GLY A 651 15.23 -10.66 18.34
N HIS A 652 14.16 -9.86 18.23
CA HIS A 652 13.23 -9.51 19.30
C HIS A 652 12.08 -10.53 19.46
N TRP A 653 12.43 -11.79 19.74
CA TRP A 653 11.49 -12.92 19.77
C TRP A 653 10.33 -12.80 20.76
N GLN A 654 10.57 -12.25 21.96
CA GLN A 654 9.50 -12.09 22.96
C GLN A 654 8.47 -11.05 22.52
N ALA A 655 8.92 -9.95 21.91
CA ALA A 655 8.03 -8.95 21.31
C ALA A 655 7.28 -9.53 20.11
N ALA A 656 7.94 -10.35 19.28
CA ALA A 656 7.29 -11.06 18.18
C ALA A 656 6.16 -11.97 18.67
N LEU A 657 6.38 -12.70 19.78
CA LEU A 657 5.35 -13.51 20.41
C LEU A 657 4.18 -12.67 20.91
N GLN A 658 4.44 -11.59 21.65
CA GLN A 658 3.39 -10.68 22.11
C GLN A 658 2.56 -10.18 20.94
N ARG A 659 3.22 -9.78 19.84
CA ARG A 659 2.53 -9.27 18.65
C ARG A 659 1.70 -10.33 17.94
N LEU A 660 2.17 -11.58 17.89
CA LEU A 660 1.44 -12.72 17.32
C LEU A 660 0.22 -13.11 18.18
N LEU A 661 0.35 -13.11 19.50
CA LEU A 661 -0.73 -13.47 20.44
C LEU A 661 -1.86 -12.42 20.51
N MET A 662 -1.64 -11.21 19.97
CA MET A 662 -2.72 -10.21 19.87
C MET A 662 -3.84 -10.60 18.91
N THR A 663 -3.57 -11.50 17.96
CA THR A 663 -4.53 -11.89 16.92
C THR A 663 -4.78 -13.39 16.86
N ASN A 664 -3.85 -14.21 17.38
CA ASN A 664 -3.96 -15.67 17.34
C ASN A 664 -3.89 -16.26 18.75
N ASN A 665 -4.96 -16.94 19.17
CA ASN A 665 -5.00 -17.64 20.46
C ASN A 665 -3.99 -18.80 20.52
N PHE A 666 -3.81 -19.50 19.39
CA PHE A 666 -3.11 -20.79 19.34
C PHE A 666 -2.09 -20.87 18.19
N PRO A 667 -1.06 -20.02 18.18
CA PRO A 667 -0.03 -20.03 17.15
C PRO A 667 0.76 -21.35 17.09
N GLU A 668 0.82 -22.10 18.19
CA GLU A 668 1.42 -23.44 18.23
C GLU A 668 0.64 -24.48 17.42
N PHE A 669 -0.66 -24.27 17.19
CA PHE A 669 -1.49 -25.11 16.34
C PHE A 669 -1.40 -24.65 14.88
N THR A 670 -1.63 -23.37 14.61
CA THR A 670 -1.62 -22.83 13.24
C THR A 670 -0.26 -22.97 12.57
N GLY A 671 0.85 -22.76 13.30
CA GLY A 671 2.20 -22.96 12.78
C GLY A 671 2.48 -24.41 12.32
N ARG A 672 1.70 -25.38 12.78
CA ARG A 672 1.80 -26.81 12.40
C ARG A 672 0.81 -27.16 11.30
N VAL A 673 -0.48 -26.98 11.58
CA VAL A 673 -1.54 -27.59 10.77
C VAL A 673 -2.13 -26.66 9.71
N CYS A 674 -1.87 -25.34 9.78
CA CYS A 674 -2.42 -24.40 8.79
C CYS A 674 -1.73 -24.61 7.43
N PRO A 675 -2.48 -24.56 6.30
CA PRO A 675 -1.90 -24.59 4.96
C PRO A 675 -1.30 -23.24 4.50
N ALA A 676 -1.17 -22.28 5.42
CA ALA A 676 -0.54 -20.98 5.21
C ALA A 676 -1.12 -20.15 4.04
N PRO A 677 -2.43 -19.81 4.05
CA PRO A 677 -3.01 -18.97 3.00
C PRO A 677 -2.33 -17.60 2.90
N CYS A 678 -1.77 -17.10 4.01
CA CYS A 678 -0.94 -15.90 4.05
C CYS A 678 0.31 -15.94 3.14
N GLU A 679 0.92 -17.11 2.92
CA GLU A 679 2.04 -17.25 1.97
C GLU A 679 1.54 -17.15 0.53
N GLY A 680 0.34 -17.68 0.24
CA GLY A 680 -0.30 -17.59 -1.09
C GLY A 680 -0.74 -16.17 -1.47
N ALA A 681 -1.03 -15.32 -0.47
CA ALA A 681 -1.36 -13.91 -0.63
C ALA A 681 -0.15 -12.98 -0.44
N CYS A 682 1.05 -13.53 -0.24
CA CYS A 682 2.25 -12.70 -0.08
C CYS A 682 2.53 -11.93 -1.39
N VAL A 683 2.74 -10.62 -1.29
CA VAL A 683 3.07 -9.76 -2.46
C VAL A 683 4.37 -10.21 -3.12
N LEU A 684 5.33 -10.71 -2.34
CA LEU A 684 6.56 -11.26 -2.90
C LEU A 684 6.26 -12.42 -3.86
N GLY A 685 5.20 -13.20 -3.57
CA GLY A 685 4.67 -14.31 -4.35
C GLY A 685 4.32 -13.98 -5.80
N ILE A 686 4.21 -12.70 -6.17
CA ILE A 686 3.95 -12.24 -7.54
C ILE A 686 5.20 -12.37 -8.42
N ILE A 687 6.38 -12.10 -7.86
CA ILE A 687 7.63 -12.04 -8.63
C ILE A 687 8.68 -13.07 -8.18
N GLU A 688 8.49 -13.70 -7.01
CA GLU A 688 9.43 -14.62 -6.39
C GLU A 688 8.70 -15.52 -5.38
N GLN A 689 9.35 -16.58 -4.91
CA GLN A 689 8.78 -17.44 -3.86
C GLN A 689 8.43 -16.66 -2.57
N PRO A 690 7.28 -16.92 -1.91
CA PRO A 690 6.81 -16.13 -0.78
C PRO A 690 7.72 -16.24 0.45
N VAL A 691 7.54 -15.34 1.41
CA VAL A 691 8.19 -15.41 2.73
C VAL A 691 7.71 -16.67 3.47
N THR A 692 8.58 -17.34 4.23
CA THR A 692 8.25 -18.54 5.01
C THR A 692 7.51 -18.21 6.31
N ILE A 693 6.34 -17.57 6.17
CA ILE A 693 5.51 -17.05 7.26
C ILE A 693 5.16 -18.16 8.26
N LYS A 694 4.75 -19.34 7.78
CA LYS A 694 4.36 -20.47 8.65
C LYS A 694 5.55 -20.97 9.48
N ASN A 695 6.74 -21.02 8.89
CA ASN A 695 7.94 -21.48 9.61
C ASN A 695 8.32 -20.51 10.73
N ILE A 696 8.18 -19.20 10.50
CA ILE A 696 8.47 -18.16 11.50
C ILE A 696 7.41 -18.16 12.60
N GLU A 697 6.11 -18.22 12.26
CA GLU A 697 5.01 -18.32 13.23
C GLU A 697 5.21 -19.50 14.20
N TYR A 698 5.51 -20.68 13.65
CA TYR A 698 5.82 -21.85 14.45
C TYR A 698 6.97 -21.57 15.43
N ALA A 699 8.07 -20.99 14.96
CA ALA A 699 9.26 -20.79 15.78
C ALA A 699 9.02 -19.81 16.92
N ILE A 700 8.25 -18.74 16.67
CA ILE A 700 7.81 -17.79 17.69
C ILE A 700 7.03 -18.52 18.78
N ALA A 701 6.03 -19.34 18.40
CA ALA A 701 5.19 -20.06 19.34
C ALA A 701 5.99 -21.04 20.20
N ASP A 702 6.80 -21.91 19.57
CA ASP A 702 7.58 -22.92 20.27
C ASP A 702 8.63 -22.29 21.20
N ARG A 703 9.30 -21.23 20.75
CA ARG A 703 10.23 -20.47 21.61
C ARG A 703 9.50 -19.85 22.81
N GLY A 704 8.31 -19.29 22.59
CA GLY A 704 7.49 -18.72 23.66
C GLY A 704 7.21 -19.69 24.81
N PHE A 705 6.90 -20.95 24.50
CA PHE A 705 6.73 -21.99 25.51
C PHE A 705 8.06 -22.48 26.11
N LYS A 706 9.10 -22.66 25.27
CA LYS A 706 10.44 -23.07 25.72
C LYS A 706 10.99 -22.12 26.80
N GLU A 707 10.91 -20.83 26.52
CA GLU A 707 11.42 -19.76 27.39
C GLU A 707 10.46 -19.44 28.56
N GLY A 708 9.26 -20.04 28.59
CA GLY A 708 8.27 -19.80 29.63
C GLY A 708 7.62 -18.40 29.58
N TRP A 709 7.56 -17.79 28.38
CA TRP A 709 6.91 -16.50 28.16
C TRP A 709 5.39 -16.64 28.06
N VAL A 710 4.89 -17.78 27.58
CA VAL A 710 3.46 -18.11 27.62
C VAL A 710 3.10 -18.60 29.02
N LYS A 711 2.21 -17.87 29.70
CA LYS A 711 1.78 -18.12 31.08
C LYS A 711 0.25 -18.00 31.18
N PRO A 712 -0.40 -18.62 32.18
CA PRO A 712 -1.82 -18.45 32.43
C PRO A 712 -2.17 -16.97 32.62
N ARG A 713 -3.13 -16.48 31.84
CA ARG A 713 -3.72 -15.15 31.94
C ARG A 713 -4.99 -15.20 32.79
N ILE A 714 -4.86 -15.05 34.10
CA ILE A 714 -6.02 -15.06 35.01
C ILE A 714 -6.75 -13.71 34.91
N PRO A 715 -8.05 -13.69 34.54
CA PRO A 715 -8.85 -12.47 34.49
C PRO A 715 -8.93 -11.79 35.85
N LYS A 716 -8.67 -10.47 35.88
CA LYS A 716 -8.62 -9.68 37.12
C LYS A 716 -9.99 -9.53 37.78
N GLU A 717 -11.04 -9.46 36.97
CA GLU A 717 -12.42 -9.29 37.43
C GLU A 717 -13.32 -10.36 36.80
N ARG A 718 -14.35 -10.78 37.55
CA ARG A 718 -15.33 -11.76 37.10
C ARG A 718 -16.70 -11.12 37.00
N THR A 719 -17.36 -11.31 35.86
CA THR A 719 -18.67 -10.73 35.56
C THR A 719 -19.82 -11.39 36.33
N GLY A 720 -19.61 -12.63 36.82
CA GLY A 720 -20.64 -13.50 37.40
C GLY A 720 -21.51 -14.21 36.36
N LEU A 721 -21.32 -13.93 35.07
CA LEU A 721 -22.11 -14.55 34.00
C LEU A 721 -21.50 -15.89 33.58
N LEU A 722 -22.37 -16.87 33.41
CA LEU A 722 -22.05 -18.25 33.07
C LEU A 722 -22.32 -18.52 31.58
N VAL A 723 -21.33 -19.05 30.87
CA VAL A 723 -21.46 -19.43 29.44
C VAL A 723 -21.08 -20.90 29.24
N ALA A 724 -21.91 -21.63 28.51
CA ALA A 724 -21.57 -22.98 28.06
C ALA A 724 -21.05 -22.96 26.62
N VAL A 725 -19.98 -23.70 26.37
CA VAL A 725 -19.46 -23.95 25.02
C VAL A 725 -19.56 -25.45 24.75
N VAL A 726 -20.38 -25.83 23.77
CA VAL A 726 -20.58 -27.24 23.41
C VAL A 726 -19.64 -27.61 22.26
N GLY A 727 -18.65 -28.46 22.56
CA GLY A 727 -17.58 -28.87 21.66
C GLY A 727 -16.26 -28.16 21.97
N SER A 728 -15.17 -28.93 22.08
CA SER A 728 -13.84 -28.43 22.43
C SER A 728 -12.86 -28.36 21.24
N GLY A 729 -13.38 -28.26 20.01
CA GLY A 729 -12.56 -28.01 18.83
C GLY A 729 -11.95 -26.59 18.81
N PRO A 730 -11.20 -26.21 17.76
CA PRO A 730 -10.51 -24.91 17.71
C PRO A 730 -11.43 -23.70 17.94
N ALA A 731 -12.65 -23.72 17.38
CA ALA A 731 -13.63 -22.64 17.58
C ALA A 731 -14.10 -22.56 19.05
N GLY A 732 -14.40 -23.70 19.66
CA GLY A 732 -14.85 -23.76 21.05
C GLY A 732 -13.75 -23.33 22.02
N LEU A 733 -12.51 -23.79 21.81
CA LEU A 733 -11.37 -23.37 22.63
C LEU A 733 -11.09 -21.87 22.49
N ALA A 734 -11.11 -21.32 21.26
CA ALA A 734 -10.88 -19.89 21.03
C ALA A 734 -11.97 -19.05 21.70
N ALA A 735 -13.24 -19.44 21.54
CA ALA A 735 -14.34 -18.75 22.21
C ALA A 735 -14.23 -18.83 23.74
N ALA A 736 -13.83 -19.99 24.27
CA ALA A 736 -13.65 -20.16 25.71
C ALA A 736 -12.50 -19.32 26.27
N ASP A 737 -11.38 -19.22 25.55
CA ASP A 737 -10.28 -18.32 25.89
C ASP A 737 -10.75 -16.87 25.94
N GLU A 738 -11.33 -16.36 24.84
CA GLU A 738 -11.79 -14.96 24.76
C GLU A 738 -12.86 -14.62 25.81
N LEU A 739 -13.91 -15.44 25.94
CA LEU A 739 -14.97 -15.21 26.94
C LEU A 739 -14.44 -15.25 28.37
N ASN A 740 -13.48 -16.14 28.65
CA ASN A 740 -12.83 -16.17 29.96
C ASN A 740 -12.02 -14.89 30.20
N GLN A 741 -11.23 -14.43 29.21
CA GLN A 741 -10.48 -13.17 29.29
C GLN A 741 -11.39 -11.94 29.45
N MET A 742 -12.61 -11.98 28.91
CA MET A 742 -13.66 -10.97 29.14
C MET A 742 -14.31 -11.04 30.54
N GLY A 743 -13.88 -11.99 31.38
CA GLY A 743 -14.30 -12.14 32.77
C GLY A 743 -15.53 -13.03 32.98
N HIS A 744 -16.05 -13.70 31.96
CA HIS A 744 -17.13 -14.68 32.12
C HIS A 744 -16.59 -16.00 32.68
N LYS A 745 -17.45 -16.78 33.35
CA LYS A 745 -17.14 -18.15 33.75
C LYS A 745 -17.61 -19.09 32.64
N VAL A 746 -16.65 -19.80 32.04
CA VAL A 746 -16.90 -20.65 30.88
C VAL A 746 -16.80 -22.12 31.26
N THR A 747 -17.78 -22.91 30.84
CA THR A 747 -17.75 -24.37 30.90
C THR A 747 -17.80 -24.96 29.49
N VAL A 748 -16.75 -25.68 29.12
CA VAL A 748 -16.67 -26.40 27.85
C VAL A 748 -17.17 -27.83 28.06
N LEU A 749 -18.18 -28.23 27.30
CA LEU A 749 -18.77 -29.57 27.31
C LEU A 749 -18.21 -30.35 26.13
N GLU A 750 -17.56 -31.48 26.40
CA GLU A 750 -16.94 -32.36 25.41
C GLU A 750 -17.49 -33.78 25.52
N ARG A 751 -17.83 -34.38 24.37
CA ARG A 751 -18.38 -35.73 24.30
C ARG A 751 -17.31 -36.80 24.46
N ASP A 752 -16.10 -36.52 23.97
CA ASP A 752 -14.97 -37.44 24.06
C ASP A 752 -14.29 -37.35 25.44
N ALA A 753 -13.40 -38.31 25.73
CA ALA A 753 -12.75 -38.42 27.05
C ALA A 753 -11.74 -37.31 27.36
N ARG A 754 -11.22 -36.61 26.33
CA ARG A 754 -10.28 -35.50 26.45
C ARG A 754 -10.72 -34.33 25.57
N PRO A 755 -10.51 -33.07 25.99
CA PRO A 755 -10.84 -31.94 25.15
C PRO A 755 -9.82 -31.73 24.01
N GLY A 756 -10.19 -30.90 23.05
CA GLY A 756 -9.41 -30.57 21.85
C GLY A 756 -10.09 -30.93 20.52
N GLY A 757 -11.20 -31.68 20.57
CA GLY A 757 -11.96 -32.09 19.38
C GLY A 757 -11.08 -32.68 18.27
N LEU A 758 -11.17 -32.12 17.06
CA LEU A 758 -10.39 -32.59 15.91
C LEU A 758 -8.87 -32.47 16.10
N LEU A 759 -8.39 -31.52 16.91
CA LEU A 759 -6.95 -31.37 17.19
C LEU A 759 -6.43 -32.56 18.01
N MET A 760 -7.29 -33.11 18.87
CA MET A 760 -6.98 -34.24 19.74
C MET A 760 -7.19 -35.59 19.04
N TYR A 761 -8.32 -35.77 18.33
CA TYR A 761 -8.73 -37.08 17.80
C TYR A 761 -8.71 -37.21 16.28
N GLY A 762 -8.70 -36.10 15.54
CA GLY A 762 -8.76 -36.12 14.07
C GLY A 762 -7.39 -36.03 13.42
N ILE A 763 -6.66 -34.95 13.71
CA ILE A 763 -5.31 -34.73 13.19
C ILE A 763 -4.39 -35.80 13.78
N PRO A 764 -3.57 -36.52 12.99
CA PRO A 764 -2.64 -37.51 13.54
C PRO A 764 -1.56 -36.88 14.45
N ASN A 765 -1.09 -37.64 15.44
CA ASN A 765 0.00 -37.21 16.34
C ASN A 765 1.27 -36.76 15.60
N MET A 766 1.59 -37.37 14.46
CA MET A 766 2.78 -36.98 13.68
C MET A 766 2.69 -35.60 13.01
N LYS A 767 1.49 -35.04 12.85
CA LYS A 767 1.28 -33.69 12.30
C LYS A 767 1.14 -32.65 13.42
N LEU A 768 0.61 -33.06 14.57
CA LEU A 768 0.45 -32.23 15.76
C LEU A 768 0.53 -33.12 17.01
N ASP A 769 1.62 -32.99 17.79
CA ASP A 769 1.82 -33.76 19.02
C ASP A 769 0.71 -33.45 20.03
N LYS A 770 0.08 -34.49 20.57
CA LYS A 770 -1.08 -34.33 21.47
C LYS A 770 -0.73 -33.71 22.81
N ARG A 771 0.53 -33.77 23.23
CA ARG A 771 1.03 -33.03 24.40
C ARG A 771 0.94 -31.52 24.21
N ILE A 772 1.04 -31.02 22.98
CA ILE A 772 0.92 -29.58 22.70
C ILE A 772 -0.52 -29.12 22.86
N VAL A 773 -1.48 -29.94 22.42
CA VAL A 773 -2.92 -29.67 22.62
C VAL A 773 -3.25 -29.72 24.11
N GLN A 774 -2.80 -30.78 24.80
CA GLN A 774 -2.98 -30.95 26.25
C GLN A 774 -2.36 -29.79 27.05
N ARG A 775 -1.17 -29.32 26.67
CA ARG A 775 -0.51 -28.16 27.29
C ARG A 775 -1.38 -26.90 27.24
N ARG A 776 -2.03 -26.64 26.10
CA ARG A 776 -2.94 -25.50 25.96
C ARG A 776 -4.23 -25.68 26.78
N ILE A 777 -4.75 -26.89 26.85
CA ILE A 777 -5.92 -27.20 27.70
C ILE A 777 -5.59 -26.93 29.17
N GLU A 778 -4.46 -27.42 29.66
CA GLU A 778 -4.02 -27.18 31.04
C GLU A 778 -3.79 -25.70 31.32
N LEU A 779 -3.30 -24.95 30.32
CA LEU A 779 -3.18 -23.48 30.42
C LEU A 779 -4.55 -22.82 30.60
N LEU A 780 -5.55 -23.18 29.77
CA LEU A 780 -6.92 -22.63 29.88
C LEU A 780 -7.60 -23.05 31.18
N GLN A 781 -7.35 -24.26 31.68
CA GLN A 781 -7.80 -24.71 33.00
C GLN A 781 -7.21 -23.85 34.11
N ALA A 782 -5.90 -23.57 34.05
CA ALA A 782 -5.22 -22.68 35.00
C ALA A 782 -5.74 -21.24 34.93
N GLU A 783 -6.29 -20.81 33.79
CA GLU A 783 -6.96 -19.51 33.62
C GLU A 783 -8.42 -19.49 34.12
N GLY A 784 -8.97 -20.64 34.49
CA GLY A 784 -10.30 -20.80 35.10
C GLY A 784 -11.40 -21.32 34.17
N VAL A 785 -11.07 -21.86 33.00
CA VAL A 785 -12.02 -22.55 32.11
C VAL A 785 -12.27 -23.98 32.61
N ASP A 786 -13.53 -24.35 32.79
CA ASP A 786 -13.88 -25.71 33.21
C ASP A 786 -14.13 -26.60 31.98
N PHE A 787 -13.58 -27.82 32.00
CA PHE A 787 -13.85 -28.83 30.98
C PHE A 787 -14.61 -30.00 31.59
N VAL A 788 -15.78 -30.30 31.02
CA VAL A 788 -16.61 -31.45 31.40
C VAL A 788 -16.61 -32.41 30.22
N CYS A 789 -15.85 -33.49 30.34
CA CYS A 789 -15.62 -34.48 29.28
C CYS A 789 -16.54 -35.70 29.44
N GLY A 790 -16.67 -36.51 28.39
CA GLY A 790 -17.56 -37.69 28.39
C GLY A 790 -19.05 -37.35 28.45
N VAL A 791 -19.43 -36.13 28.05
CA VAL A 791 -20.81 -35.64 28.09
C VAL A 791 -21.31 -35.31 26.69
N GLU A 792 -22.27 -36.10 26.21
CA GLU A 792 -22.94 -35.89 24.94
C GLU A 792 -24.21 -35.05 25.12
N VAL A 793 -24.11 -33.76 24.75
CA VAL A 793 -25.25 -32.84 24.72
C VAL A 793 -26.26 -33.34 23.67
N GLY A 794 -27.54 -33.28 24.00
CA GLY A 794 -28.64 -33.87 23.21
C GLY A 794 -28.97 -35.31 23.60
N ARG A 795 -28.14 -35.98 24.41
CA ARG A 795 -28.42 -37.32 24.95
C ARG A 795 -28.39 -37.35 26.48
N GLN A 796 -27.24 -37.02 27.07
CA GLN A 796 -27.06 -37.02 28.53
C GLN A 796 -27.44 -35.68 29.17
N VAL A 797 -27.27 -34.58 28.42
CA VAL A 797 -27.64 -33.23 28.85
C VAL A 797 -28.52 -32.60 27.78
N THR A 798 -29.70 -32.11 28.15
CA THR A 798 -30.66 -31.52 27.18
C THR A 798 -30.39 -30.04 26.93
N ALA A 799 -30.93 -29.52 25.82
CA ALA A 799 -30.84 -28.09 25.50
C ALA A 799 -31.50 -27.22 26.59
N GLU A 800 -32.62 -27.67 27.16
CA GLU A 800 -33.35 -26.97 28.23
C GLU A 800 -32.52 -26.89 29.51
N GLN A 801 -31.82 -27.97 29.88
CA GLN A 801 -30.95 -27.97 31.05
C GLN A 801 -29.80 -26.96 30.91
N LEU A 802 -29.23 -26.84 29.71
CA LEU A 802 -28.19 -25.84 29.44
C LEU A 802 -28.76 -24.42 29.46
N ARG A 803 -29.92 -24.19 28.84
CA ARG A 803 -30.60 -22.88 28.84
C ARG A 803 -31.05 -22.43 30.23
N GLY A 804 -31.41 -23.37 31.10
CA GLY A 804 -31.80 -23.07 32.48
C GLY A 804 -30.61 -22.73 33.39
N LYS A 805 -29.39 -23.19 33.06
CA LYS A 805 -28.19 -23.01 33.88
C LYS A 805 -27.28 -21.87 33.40
N TYR A 806 -27.13 -21.70 32.10
CA TYR A 806 -26.18 -20.76 31.50
C TYR A 806 -26.91 -19.58 30.87
N HIS A 807 -26.29 -18.41 30.91
CA HIS A 807 -26.86 -17.18 30.36
C HIS A 807 -26.75 -17.13 28.82
N ALA A 808 -25.77 -17.84 28.26
CA ALA A 808 -25.62 -18.05 26.83
C ALA A 808 -25.00 -19.43 26.57
N VAL A 809 -25.29 -19.99 25.39
CA VAL A 809 -24.72 -21.26 24.93
C VAL A 809 -24.14 -21.09 23.53
N LEU A 810 -22.89 -21.49 23.33
CA LEU A 810 -22.24 -21.57 22.03
C LEU A 810 -22.21 -23.02 21.55
N LEU A 811 -22.77 -23.27 20.37
CA LEU A 811 -22.64 -24.53 19.64
C LEU A 811 -21.38 -24.45 18.75
N ALA A 812 -20.35 -25.21 19.14
CA ALA A 812 -19.07 -25.34 18.42
C ALA A 812 -18.75 -26.82 18.14
N VAL A 813 -19.80 -27.59 17.81
CA VAL A 813 -19.78 -29.07 17.72
C VAL A 813 -19.11 -29.64 16.49
N GLY A 814 -18.69 -28.77 15.56
CA GLY A 814 -18.08 -29.17 14.29
C GLY A 814 -19.06 -29.81 13.29
N SER A 815 -18.53 -30.23 12.14
CA SER A 815 -19.26 -30.99 11.13
C SER A 815 -18.96 -32.48 11.31
N THR A 816 -19.82 -33.20 12.04
CA THR A 816 -19.54 -34.55 12.53
C THR A 816 -20.08 -35.65 11.63
N ARG A 817 -21.02 -35.35 10.73
CA ARG A 817 -21.60 -36.34 9.82
C ARG A 817 -20.71 -36.49 8.59
N ALA A 818 -19.99 -37.61 8.51
CA ALA A 818 -19.13 -37.94 7.37
C ALA A 818 -19.96 -38.11 6.09
N ARG A 819 -19.36 -37.76 4.95
CA ARG A 819 -19.93 -38.07 3.63
C ARG A 819 -19.62 -39.52 3.30
N ASP A 820 -20.66 -40.33 3.15
CA ASP A 820 -20.54 -41.73 2.75
C ASP A 820 -20.63 -41.91 1.22
N LEU A 821 -20.29 -43.09 0.73
CA LEU A 821 -20.37 -43.50 -0.67
C LEU A 821 -21.29 -44.72 -0.81
N GLU A 822 -22.59 -44.46 -0.99
CA GLU A 822 -23.64 -45.49 -1.09
C GLU A 822 -23.70 -46.10 -2.50
N ILE A 823 -22.73 -46.95 -2.82
CA ILE A 823 -22.66 -47.73 -4.07
C ILE A 823 -22.69 -49.23 -3.78
N ALA A 824 -22.80 -50.04 -4.83
CA ALA A 824 -22.80 -51.50 -4.70
C ALA A 824 -21.56 -51.99 -3.92
N GLY A 825 -21.79 -52.91 -2.96
CA GLY A 825 -20.73 -53.47 -2.11
C GLY A 825 -20.34 -52.62 -0.89
N ARG A 826 -20.98 -51.45 -0.63
CA ARG A 826 -20.64 -50.59 0.52
C ARG A 826 -20.72 -51.30 1.89
N GLY A 827 -21.56 -52.34 2.01
CA GLY A 827 -21.72 -53.15 3.23
C GLY A 827 -20.63 -54.19 3.50
N LEU A 828 -19.65 -54.35 2.61
CA LEU A 828 -18.54 -55.29 2.79
C LEU A 828 -17.64 -54.88 3.98
N ARG A 829 -17.07 -55.88 4.65
CA ARG A 829 -16.09 -55.67 5.73
C ARG A 829 -14.78 -55.13 5.16
N GLY A 830 -14.12 -54.24 5.91
CA GLY A 830 -12.87 -53.59 5.50
C GLY A 830 -13.05 -52.20 4.87
N ILE A 831 -14.28 -51.68 4.81
CA ILE A 831 -14.57 -50.30 4.35
C ILE A 831 -14.82 -49.42 5.59
N HIS A 832 -14.00 -48.38 5.77
CA HIS A 832 -13.99 -47.54 6.96
C HIS A 832 -14.15 -46.07 6.60
N LEU A 833 -14.85 -45.30 7.44
CA LEU A 833 -14.84 -43.84 7.36
C LEU A 833 -13.51 -43.30 7.93
N ALA A 834 -13.00 -42.20 7.36
CA ALA A 834 -11.71 -41.65 7.75
C ALA A 834 -11.58 -41.32 9.25
N MET A 835 -12.62 -40.74 9.85
CA MET A 835 -12.59 -40.39 11.28
C MET A 835 -12.68 -41.59 12.22
N ASP A 836 -13.34 -42.67 11.79
CA ASP A 836 -13.38 -43.90 12.57
C ASP A 836 -12.00 -44.55 12.58
N PHE A 837 -11.33 -44.54 11.43
CA PHE A 837 -9.95 -45.01 11.30
C PHE A 837 -8.98 -44.14 12.13
N LEU A 838 -8.88 -42.83 11.83
CA LEU A 838 -7.93 -41.93 12.48
C LEU A 838 -8.19 -41.77 13.98
N GLY A 839 -9.46 -41.65 14.37
CA GLY A 839 -9.87 -41.49 15.76
C GLY A 839 -9.60 -42.73 16.62
N ALA A 840 -9.80 -43.93 16.07
CA ALA A 840 -9.42 -45.17 16.75
C ALA A 840 -7.91 -45.22 17.01
N GLN A 841 -7.09 -44.79 16.04
CA GLN A 841 -5.63 -44.71 16.20
C GLN A 841 -5.23 -43.79 17.34
N GLN A 842 -5.80 -42.58 17.41
CA GLN A 842 -5.43 -41.64 18.48
C GLN A 842 -5.85 -42.18 19.85
N ARG A 843 -7.03 -42.80 19.96
CA ARG A 843 -7.48 -43.41 21.22
C ARG A 843 -6.56 -44.55 21.68
N ALA A 844 -6.17 -45.44 20.76
CA ALA A 844 -5.22 -46.51 21.05
C ALA A 844 -3.86 -45.95 21.48
N LEU A 845 -3.38 -44.91 20.80
CA LEU A 845 -2.14 -44.22 21.14
C LEU A 845 -2.19 -43.64 22.56
N PHE A 846 -3.32 -43.07 23.00
CA PHE A 846 -3.47 -42.58 24.37
C PHE A 846 -3.51 -43.71 25.39
N ALA A 847 -4.25 -44.79 25.10
CA ALA A 847 -4.39 -45.92 26.00
C ALA A 847 -3.05 -46.64 26.25
N GLN A 848 -2.21 -46.74 25.23
CA GLN A 848 -0.90 -47.39 25.30
C GLN A 848 0.20 -46.46 25.86
N ASN A 849 -0.06 -45.15 25.99
CA ASN A 849 0.91 -44.16 26.49
C ASN A 849 0.31 -43.21 27.56
N PRO A 850 -0.25 -43.75 28.66
CA PRO A 850 -1.07 -42.96 29.60
C PRO A 850 -0.31 -41.79 30.25
N GLY A 851 0.96 -41.98 30.61
CA GLY A 851 1.77 -40.97 31.31
C GLY A 851 2.28 -39.81 30.45
N LEU A 852 2.25 -39.92 29.11
CA LEU A 852 2.78 -38.86 28.24
C LEU A 852 1.92 -37.61 28.21
N MET A 853 0.65 -37.73 28.60
CA MET A 853 -0.33 -36.65 28.57
C MET A 853 -0.55 -36.00 29.95
N GLU A 854 0.25 -36.38 30.96
CA GLU A 854 0.20 -35.80 32.30
C GLU A 854 1.17 -34.62 32.41
N ASN A 855 0.79 -33.57 33.15
CA ASN A 855 1.62 -32.38 33.39
C ASN A 855 2.15 -31.72 32.10
N ALA A 856 1.34 -31.69 31.04
CA ALA A 856 1.76 -31.16 29.74
C ALA A 856 2.09 -29.65 29.80
N LEU A 857 1.63 -28.92 30.82
CA LEU A 857 2.00 -27.53 31.07
C LEU A 857 3.52 -27.34 31.25
N HIS A 858 4.21 -28.35 31.79
CA HIS A 858 5.66 -28.35 31.97
C HIS A 858 6.43 -28.93 30.77
N PHE A 859 5.72 -29.46 29.77
CA PHE A 859 6.31 -29.95 28.54
C PHE A 859 6.81 -28.77 27.71
N ARG A 860 8.12 -28.51 27.77
CA ARG A 860 8.71 -27.31 27.15
C ARG A 860 8.97 -27.47 25.65
N THR A 861 9.46 -28.62 25.16
CA THR A 861 9.67 -28.85 23.70
C THR A 861 9.93 -30.32 23.31
N PRO A 862 9.61 -30.74 22.07
CA PRO A 862 9.87 -32.08 21.51
C PRO A 862 11.26 -32.30 20.85
N PHE A 863 12.19 -31.33 20.85
CA PHE A 863 13.35 -31.30 19.92
C PHE A 863 14.53 -32.28 20.16
N LYS A 864 14.31 -33.42 20.81
CA LYS A 864 15.26 -34.55 20.74
C LYS A 864 14.52 -35.83 20.40
N GLY A 865 14.08 -35.96 19.14
CA GLY A 865 13.65 -37.22 18.54
C GLY A 865 12.84 -38.11 19.49
N ASN A 866 11.86 -37.50 20.16
CA ASN A 866 11.30 -38.08 21.37
C ASN A 866 10.34 -39.22 20.96
N LYS A 867 10.90 -40.41 20.74
CA LYS A 867 10.22 -41.65 20.32
C LYS A 867 9.39 -42.26 21.45
N ASP A 868 8.81 -41.41 22.29
CA ASP A 868 8.03 -41.81 23.45
C ASP A 868 6.74 -42.51 23.05
N TRP A 869 6.15 -42.06 21.94
CA TRP A 869 4.90 -42.58 21.41
C TRP A 869 5.11 -43.98 20.83
N LYS A 870 4.54 -44.99 21.48
CA LYS A 870 4.50 -46.38 21.00
C LYS A 870 3.08 -46.77 20.60
N LEU A 871 2.95 -47.49 19.50
CA LEU A 871 1.66 -48.02 19.04
C LEU A 871 1.83 -49.47 18.61
N ASP A 872 1.39 -50.39 19.47
CA ASP A 872 1.39 -51.82 19.24
C ASP A 872 0.04 -52.25 18.64
N PHE A 873 0.07 -53.11 17.62
CA PHE A 873 -1.11 -53.60 16.92
C PHE A 873 -1.74 -54.82 17.65
N ASP A 874 -2.29 -54.58 18.82
CA ASP A 874 -2.89 -55.58 19.73
C ASP A 874 -4.33 -56.03 19.35
N GLY A 875 -4.90 -55.47 18.29
CA GLY A 875 -6.26 -55.75 17.84
C GLY A 875 -7.35 -54.85 18.45
N SER A 876 -6.99 -53.89 19.30
CA SER A 876 -7.93 -52.94 19.94
C SER A 876 -8.47 -51.85 19.00
N PHE A 877 -7.91 -51.73 17.79
CA PHE A 877 -8.28 -50.73 16.78
C PHE A 877 -8.13 -51.29 15.36
N VAL A 878 -8.62 -50.53 14.36
CA VAL A 878 -8.55 -50.91 12.94
C VAL A 878 -7.11 -50.84 12.42
N SER A 879 -6.47 -52.00 12.23
CA SER A 879 -5.16 -52.09 11.59
C SER A 879 -5.22 -52.39 10.08
N VAL A 880 -4.31 -51.77 9.34
CA VAL A 880 -4.07 -51.99 7.91
C VAL A 880 -2.66 -52.51 7.62
N ALA A 881 -1.96 -53.02 8.64
CA ALA A 881 -0.67 -53.67 8.49
C ALA A 881 -0.76 -54.83 7.49
N GLY A 882 0.15 -54.88 6.52
CA GLY A 882 0.19 -55.93 5.48
C GLY A 882 -0.95 -55.90 4.44
N LYS A 883 -1.90 -54.95 4.52
CA LYS A 883 -3.06 -54.85 3.62
C LYS A 883 -2.79 -53.96 2.40
N ARG A 884 -3.45 -54.22 1.28
CA ARG A 884 -3.56 -53.31 0.12
C ARG A 884 -4.61 -52.25 0.44
N VAL A 885 -4.23 -50.99 0.53
CA VAL A 885 -5.13 -49.91 1.00
C VAL A 885 -5.54 -49.02 -0.15
N VAL A 886 -6.84 -48.69 -0.21
CA VAL A 886 -7.37 -47.65 -1.10
C VAL A 886 -7.96 -46.52 -0.25
N VAL A 887 -7.45 -45.30 -0.42
CA VAL A 887 -8.02 -44.08 0.17
C VAL A 887 -8.87 -43.39 -0.90
N ILE A 888 -10.14 -43.11 -0.62
CA ILE A 888 -11.04 -42.42 -1.56
C ILE A 888 -11.29 -41.00 -1.04
N GLY A 889 -10.89 -40.00 -1.83
CA GLY A 889 -10.97 -38.60 -1.46
C GLY A 889 -9.62 -37.98 -1.10
N GLY A 890 -9.59 -36.65 -1.12
CA GLY A 890 -8.38 -35.85 -1.06
C GLY A 890 -8.21 -34.96 0.16
N GLY A 891 -7.41 -33.91 -0.01
CA GLY A 891 -7.17 -32.88 1.00
C GLY A 891 -6.36 -33.35 2.21
N ASP A 892 -6.45 -32.60 3.30
CA ASP A 892 -5.73 -32.89 4.55
C ASP A 892 -6.11 -34.26 5.10
N THR A 893 -7.41 -34.60 5.17
CA THR A 893 -7.88 -35.88 5.69
C THR A 893 -7.38 -37.07 4.88
N GLY A 894 -7.41 -37.01 3.54
CA GLY A 894 -6.87 -38.07 2.69
C GLY A 894 -5.35 -38.24 2.86
N THR A 895 -4.63 -37.12 3.00
CA THR A 895 -3.18 -37.12 3.29
C THR A 895 -2.88 -37.76 4.65
N ASP A 896 -3.67 -37.42 5.67
CA ASP A 896 -3.53 -37.92 7.03
C ASP A 896 -3.80 -39.44 7.07
N CYS A 897 -4.87 -39.93 6.41
CA CYS A 897 -5.15 -41.37 6.26
C CYS A 897 -4.03 -42.11 5.50
N THR A 898 -3.50 -41.48 4.45
CA THR A 898 -2.41 -42.02 3.64
C THR A 898 -1.15 -42.23 4.50
N ALA A 899 -0.71 -41.19 5.20
CA ALA A 899 0.47 -41.26 6.06
C ALA A 899 0.30 -42.28 7.20
N THR A 900 -0.88 -42.32 7.84
CA THR A 900 -1.18 -43.30 8.89
C THR A 900 -1.12 -44.73 8.37
N SER A 901 -1.67 -44.99 7.17
CA SER A 901 -1.65 -46.32 6.56
C SER A 901 -0.25 -46.80 6.20
N VAL A 902 0.61 -45.91 5.70
CA VAL A 902 2.02 -46.22 5.45
C VAL A 902 2.74 -46.58 6.75
N ARG A 903 2.53 -45.81 7.82
CA ARG A 903 3.14 -46.06 9.14
C ARG A 903 2.65 -47.33 9.83
N HIS A 904 1.46 -47.85 9.46
CA HIS A 904 1.02 -49.18 9.87
C HIS A 904 1.76 -50.32 9.16
N GLY A 905 2.53 -50.02 8.11
CA GLY A 905 3.16 -51.04 7.27
C GLY A 905 2.17 -51.68 6.30
N CYS A 906 1.26 -50.90 5.70
CA CYS A 906 0.40 -51.43 4.64
C CYS A 906 1.23 -51.91 3.44
N LYS A 907 0.76 -52.92 2.72
CA LYS A 907 1.47 -53.58 1.61
C LYS A 907 1.56 -52.70 0.36
N SER A 908 0.49 -51.95 0.07
CA SER A 908 0.43 -50.97 -1.01
C SER A 908 -0.61 -49.90 -0.69
N LEU A 909 -0.53 -48.74 -1.35
CA LEU A 909 -1.49 -47.66 -1.17
C LEU A 909 -1.84 -46.97 -2.49
N VAL A 910 -3.13 -46.80 -2.75
CA VAL A 910 -3.65 -45.98 -3.85
C VAL A 910 -4.60 -44.94 -3.27
N ASN A 911 -4.42 -43.66 -3.62
CA ASN A 911 -5.35 -42.59 -3.29
C ASN A 911 -6.13 -42.22 -4.54
N LEU A 912 -7.46 -42.27 -4.50
CA LEU A 912 -8.34 -41.96 -5.62
C LEU A 912 -8.91 -40.55 -5.47
N GLU A 913 -8.74 -39.72 -6.51
CA GLU A 913 -9.20 -38.33 -6.58
C GLU A 913 -10.17 -38.16 -7.75
N LEU A 914 -11.34 -37.57 -7.46
CA LEU A 914 -12.43 -37.43 -8.43
C LEU A 914 -12.10 -36.42 -9.54
N LEU A 915 -11.36 -35.37 -9.21
CA LEU A 915 -11.07 -34.26 -10.11
C LEU A 915 -9.70 -34.42 -10.77
N ASP A 916 -9.47 -33.63 -11.81
CA ASP A 916 -8.18 -33.54 -12.49
C ASP A 916 -7.05 -33.13 -11.54
N ARG A 917 -5.83 -33.51 -11.94
CA ARG A 917 -4.61 -33.04 -11.30
C ARG A 917 -4.55 -31.50 -11.39
N PRO A 918 -4.41 -30.78 -10.26
CA PRO A 918 -4.22 -29.34 -10.30
C PRO A 918 -2.97 -28.93 -11.13
N PRO A 919 -2.95 -27.73 -11.72
CA PRO A 919 -1.82 -27.26 -12.53
C PRO A 919 -0.55 -27.02 -11.68
N GLU A 920 0.64 -27.09 -12.30
CA GLU A 920 1.91 -26.81 -11.60
C GLU A 920 2.08 -25.33 -11.23
N SER A 921 1.48 -24.43 -12.02
CA SER A 921 1.49 -22.98 -11.80
C SER A 921 0.08 -22.42 -11.67
N ARG A 922 0.01 -21.21 -11.12
CA ARG A 922 -1.25 -20.50 -10.88
C ARG A 922 -1.84 -20.01 -12.20
N ASP A 923 -3.13 -20.25 -12.42
CA ASP A 923 -3.88 -19.67 -13.52
C ASP A 923 -4.23 -18.21 -13.19
N GLU A 924 -3.71 -17.26 -13.95
CA GLU A 924 -3.88 -15.83 -13.70
C GLU A 924 -5.31 -15.34 -13.95
N THR A 925 -6.09 -16.04 -14.77
CA THR A 925 -7.48 -15.66 -15.10
C THR A 925 -8.47 -16.36 -14.16
N ALA A 926 -8.34 -17.68 -14.00
CA ALA A 926 -9.29 -18.48 -13.21
C ALA A 926 -8.97 -18.52 -11.70
N ASN A 927 -7.75 -18.18 -11.30
CA ASN A 927 -7.30 -18.16 -9.91
C ASN A 927 -6.36 -16.97 -9.63
N ALA A 928 -6.71 -15.77 -10.07
CA ALA A 928 -5.89 -14.56 -9.89
C ALA A 928 -5.39 -14.34 -8.45
N TRP A 929 -4.17 -13.82 -8.31
CA TRP A 929 -3.64 -13.32 -7.03
C TRP A 929 -4.52 -12.17 -6.52
N PRO A 930 -4.83 -12.04 -5.21
CA PRO A 930 -4.22 -12.70 -4.03
C PRO A 930 -4.98 -13.92 -3.49
N ALA A 931 -5.84 -14.59 -4.29
CA ALA A 931 -6.58 -15.76 -3.80
C ALA A 931 -5.64 -16.91 -3.36
N TYR A 932 -6.18 -17.92 -2.66
CA TYR A 932 -5.39 -19.12 -2.35
C TYR A 932 -4.98 -19.86 -3.65
N PRO A 933 -3.70 -20.22 -3.84
CA PRO A 933 -3.23 -20.82 -5.09
C PRO A 933 -3.75 -22.25 -5.25
N ARG A 934 -4.50 -22.51 -6.33
CA ARG A 934 -4.98 -23.83 -6.75
C ARG A 934 -3.96 -24.51 -7.66
N ILE A 935 -2.86 -24.95 -7.05
CA ILE A 935 -1.73 -25.59 -7.74
C ILE A 935 -1.47 -26.99 -7.20
N PHE A 936 -0.75 -27.81 -7.96
CA PHE A 936 -0.29 -29.12 -7.52
C PHE A 936 0.65 -28.98 -6.33
N ARG A 937 0.37 -29.73 -5.27
CA ARG A 937 1.20 -29.77 -4.06
C ARG A 937 1.36 -31.20 -3.59
N THR A 938 2.54 -31.47 -3.04
CA THR A 938 2.86 -32.69 -2.34
C THR A 938 2.96 -32.34 -0.86
N ASP A 939 2.36 -33.18 -0.01
CA ASP A 939 2.44 -33.05 1.44
C ASP A 939 3.03 -34.34 2.03
N TYR A 940 3.23 -34.34 3.35
CA TYR A 940 4.03 -35.31 4.07
C TYR A 940 3.61 -36.77 3.83
N GLY A 941 2.32 -37.05 3.65
CA GLY A 941 1.80 -38.39 3.39
C GLY A 941 2.12 -38.91 1.98
N GLN A 942 2.05 -38.04 0.96
CA GLN A 942 2.42 -38.44 -0.40
C GLN A 942 3.94 -38.61 -0.52
N GLU A 943 4.73 -37.79 0.18
CA GLU A 943 6.19 -37.97 0.28
C GLU A 943 6.56 -39.32 0.92
N GLU A 944 5.87 -39.72 2.00
CA GLU A 944 6.08 -41.00 2.69
C GLU A 944 5.78 -42.20 1.78
N VAL A 945 4.67 -42.16 1.03
CA VAL A 945 4.38 -43.21 0.05
C VAL A 945 5.41 -43.23 -1.07
N LYS A 946 5.76 -42.05 -1.63
CA LYS A 946 6.74 -41.96 -2.70
C LYS A 946 8.12 -42.49 -2.28
N ALA A 947 8.53 -42.26 -1.04
CA ALA A 947 9.77 -42.82 -0.49
C ALA A 947 9.72 -44.35 -0.37
N ARG A 948 8.56 -44.93 -0.01
CA ARG A 948 8.38 -46.39 0.09
C ARG A 948 8.24 -47.07 -1.27
N ASP A 949 7.42 -46.49 -2.16
CA ASP A 949 6.92 -47.14 -3.39
C ASP A 949 7.51 -46.55 -4.69
N GLY A 950 8.29 -45.46 -4.61
CA GLY A 950 8.90 -44.80 -5.76
C GLY A 950 7.97 -43.89 -6.59
N SER A 951 6.68 -43.80 -6.25
CA SER A 951 5.68 -43.03 -7.02
C SER A 951 4.64 -42.32 -6.14
N ASP A 952 3.98 -41.29 -6.69
CA ASP A 952 2.88 -40.59 -6.01
C ASP A 952 1.65 -41.53 -5.93
N PRO A 953 1.00 -41.68 -4.77
CA PRO A 953 -0.13 -42.60 -4.60
C PRO A 953 -1.40 -42.15 -5.34
N ARG A 954 -1.49 -40.88 -5.75
CA ARG A 954 -2.74 -40.29 -6.23
C ARG A 954 -3.02 -40.64 -7.69
N LYS A 955 -4.21 -41.19 -7.94
CA LYS A 955 -4.83 -41.30 -9.26
C LYS A 955 -5.94 -40.25 -9.36
N TYR A 956 -5.82 -39.37 -10.36
CA TYR A 956 -6.75 -38.26 -10.61
C TYR A 956 -7.79 -38.62 -11.67
N ALA A 957 -8.87 -37.85 -11.72
CA ALA A 957 -9.97 -38.01 -12.67
C ALA A 957 -10.52 -39.44 -12.67
N VAL A 958 -10.79 -39.99 -11.49
CA VAL A 958 -11.31 -41.35 -11.32
C VAL A 958 -12.58 -41.34 -10.48
N MET A 959 -13.59 -42.09 -10.93
CA MET A 959 -14.82 -42.32 -10.18
C MET A 959 -14.90 -43.77 -9.73
N THR A 960 -15.29 -43.98 -8.48
CA THR A 960 -15.58 -45.31 -7.93
C THR A 960 -16.98 -45.76 -8.30
N LYS A 961 -17.12 -46.98 -8.84
CA LYS A 961 -18.39 -47.55 -9.33
C LYS A 961 -18.98 -48.59 -8.38
N GLU A 962 -18.13 -49.49 -7.86
CA GLU A 962 -18.54 -50.54 -6.93
C GLU A 962 -17.37 -51.02 -6.06
N PHE A 963 -17.69 -51.59 -4.90
CA PHE A 963 -16.78 -52.35 -4.07
C PHE A 963 -16.95 -53.84 -4.35
N VAL A 964 -15.84 -54.52 -4.65
CA VAL A 964 -15.81 -55.95 -4.99
C VAL A 964 -15.47 -56.75 -3.74
N GLY A 965 -16.20 -57.82 -3.46
CA GLY A 965 -16.03 -58.64 -2.26
C GLY A 965 -15.79 -60.12 -2.52
N ASP A 966 -15.34 -60.84 -1.50
CA ASP A 966 -15.26 -62.31 -1.47
C ASP A 966 -16.57 -62.96 -0.96
N ALA A 967 -16.61 -64.30 -0.94
CA ALA A 967 -17.76 -65.06 -0.47
C ALA A 967 -18.01 -64.88 1.04
N GLU A 968 -16.97 -64.54 1.79
CA GLU A 968 -17.00 -64.30 3.22
C GLU A 968 -17.54 -62.89 3.55
N GLY A 969 -17.62 -61.99 2.58
CA GLY A 969 -18.12 -60.62 2.71
C GLY A 969 -17.05 -59.58 3.06
N ASN A 970 -15.77 -59.84 2.77
CA ASN A 970 -14.68 -58.86 2.88
C ASN A 970 -14.45 -58.17 1.52
N VAL A 971 -14.01 -56.92 1.55
CA VAL A 971 -13.57 -56.21 0.33
C VAL A 971 -12.27 -56.82 -0.22
N THR A 972 -12.24 -57.03 -1.54
CA THR A 972 -11.06 -57.53 -2.27
C THR A 972 -10.59 -56.55 -3.36
N GLY A 973 -11.44 -55.58 -3.74
CA GLY A 973 -11.10 -54.55 -4.71
C GLY A 973 -12.13 -53.43 -4.82
N VAL A 974 -11.75 -52.39 -5.57
CA VAL A 974 -12.56 -51.22 -5.87
C VAL A 974 -12.61 -51.05 -7.38
N LYS A 975 -13.80 -51.17 -7.99
CA LYS A 975 -13.97 -50.91 -9.43
C LYS A 975 -14.05 -49.40 -9.65
N ILE A 976 -13.22 -48.91 -10.57
CA ILE A 976 -13.13 -47.50 -10.93
C ILE A 976 -13.29 -47.32 -12.44
N VAL A 977 -13.66 -46.11 -12.85
CA VAL A 977 -13.68 -45.65 -14.24
C VAL A 977 -12.94 -44.32 -14.34
N SER A 978 -12.22 -44.11 -15.44
CA SER A 978 -11.56 -42.83 -15.72
C SER A 978 -12.58 -41.81 -16.21
N LEU A 979 -12.34 -40.54 -15.88
CA LEU A 979 -13.18 -39.41 -16.23
C LEU A 979 -12.46 -38.47 -17.18
N LYS A 980 -13.23 -37.83 -18.05
CA LYS A 980 -12.88 -36.57 -18.69
C LYS A 980 -13.55 -35.45 -17.90
N VAL A 981 -12.76 -34.62 -17.23
CA VAL A 981 -13.27 -33.49 -16.45
C VAL A 981 -13.29 -32.26 -17.34
N GLY A 982 -14.50 -31.79 -17.66
CA GLY A 982 -14.73 -30.59 -18.45
C GLY A 982 -15.53 -29.53 -17.69
N ARG A 983 -15.94 -28.49 -18.40
CA ARG A 983 -16.97 -27.56 -17.94
C ARG A 983 -18.12 -27.55 -18.92
N ASP A 984 -19.34 -27.48 -18.41
CA ASP A 984 -20.51 -27.26 -19.24
C ASP A 984 -20.60 -25.78 -19.70
N ALA A 985 -21.59 -25.46 -20.54
CA ALA A 985 -21.82 -24.11 -21.05
C ALA A 985 -22.12 -23.06 -19.96
N SER A 986 -22.46 -23.48 -18.73
CA SER A 986 -22.65 -22.61 -17.56
C SER A 986 -21.40 -22.48 -16.69
N GLY A 987 -20.29 -23.13 -17.08
CA GLY A 987 -19.04 -23.15 -16.35
C GLY A 987 -19.01 -24.12 -15.16
N LYS A 988 -20.03 -24.97 -14.98
CA LYS A 988 -20.04 -26.00 -13.93
C LYS A 988 -19.18 -27.20 -14.35
N PRO A 989 -18.54 -27.91 -13.39
CA PRO A 989 -17.79 -29.13 -13.69
C PRO A 989 -18.70 -30.18 -14.33
N ALA A 990 -18.33 -30.65 -15.52
CA ALA A 990 -18.98 -31.78 -16.20
C ALA A 990 -18.02 -32.98 -16.13
N LEU A 991 -18.49 -34.09 -15.56
CA LEU A 991 -17.72 -35.32 -15.44
C LEU A 991 -18.28 -36.34 -16.45
N GLU A 992 -17.48 -36.72 -17.44
CA GLU A 992 -17.86 -37.70 -18.47
C GLU A 992 -17.03 -38.98 -18.29
N GLU A 993 -17.69 -40.13 -18.23
CA GLU A 993 -17.00 -41.44 -18.13
C GLU A 993 -16.30 -41.79 -19.46
N ILE A 994 -15.04 -42.21 -19.37
CA ILE A 994 -14.30 -42.70 -20.54
C ILE A 994 -14.68 -44.16 -20.77
N ALA A 995 -15.47 -44.42 -21.82
CA ALA A 995 -15.92 -45.77 -22.16
C ALA A 995 -14.74 -46.75 -22.30
N GLY A 996 -14.87 -47.95 -21.72
CA GLY A 996 -13.83 -48.99 -21.75
C GLY A 996 -12.66 -48.79 -20.78
N SER A 997 -12.67 -47.73 -19.95
CA SER A 997 -11.61 -47.46 -18.96
C SER A 997 -11.82 -48.12 -17.59
N GLU A 998 -12.84 -48.99 -17.48
CA GLU A 998 -13.15 -49.68 -16.22
C GLU A 998 -12.00 -50.59 -15.79
N GLN A 999 -11.58 -50.48 -14.53
CA GLN A 999 -10.54 -51.33 -13.95
C GLN A 999 -10.85 -51.61 -12.48
N VAL A 1000 -10.35 -52.74 -11.96
CA VAL A 1000 -10.45 -53.08 -10.54
C VAL A 1000 -9.11 -52.81 -9.86
N VAL A 1001 -9.12 -51.91 -8.88
CA VAL A 1001 -7.97 -51.69 -7.99
C VAL A 1001 -8.08 -52.63 -6.80
N ALA A 1002 -7.12 -53.55 -6.68
CA ALA A 1002 -7.05 -54.48 -5.56
C ALA A 1002 -6.98 -53.76 -4.20
N ALA A 1003 -7.82 -54.18 -3.25
CA ALA A 1003 -7.93 -53.55 -1.93
C ALA A 1003 -8.39 -54.55 -0.86
N ASP A 1004 -7.67 -54.63 0.25
CA ASP A 1004 -8.08 -55.39 1.45
C ASP A 1004 -8.63 -54.46 2.55
N ALA A 1005 -8.44 -53.14 2.38
CA ALA A 1005 -9.04 -52.10 3.20
C ALA A 1005 -9.31 -50.84 2.35
N VAL A 1006 -10.47 -50.23 2.55
CA VAL A 1006 -10.87 -48.97 1.90
C VAL A 1006 -11.14 -47.93 2.97
N ILE A 1007 -10.60 -46.72 2.80
CA ILE A 1007 -10.81 -45.60 3.72
C ILE A 1007 -11.49 -44.45 2.97
N LEU A 1008 -12.68 -44.07 3.41
CA LEU A 1008 -13.49 -43.01 2.81
C LEU A 1008 -13.17 -41.65 3.47
N ALA A 1009 -12.44 -40.80 2.75
CA ALA A 1009 -11.98 -39.47 3.15
C ALA A 1009 -12.67 -38.36 2.32
N MET A 1010 -13.99 -38.45 2.15
CA MET A 1010 -14.76 -37.60 1.23
C MET A 1010 -15.34 -36.32 1.88
N GLY A 1011 -14.89 -35.97 3.08
CA GLY A 1011 -15.35 -34.79 3.83
C GLY A 1011 -16.62 -35.02 4.65
N PHE A 1012 -17.23 -33.91 5.08
CA PHE A 1012 -18.38 -33.91 5.99
C PHE A 1012 -19.53 -33.06 5.45
N VAL A 1013 -20.75 -33.40 5.86
CA VAL A 1013 -21.98 -32.79 5.34
C VAL A 1013 -22.73 -31.92 6.36
N GLY A 1014 -22.34 -31.93 7.63
CA GLY A 1014 -22.94 -31.06 8.66
C GLY A 1014 -22.80 -31.60 10.09
N PRO A 1015 -23.29 -30.83 11.08
CA PRO A 1015 -23.38 -31.28 12.48
C PRO A 1015 -24.42 -32.40 12.67
N ASP A 1016 -24.45 -32.97 13.87
CA ASP A 1016 -25.48 -33.94 14.27
C ASP A 1016 -26.88 -33.30 14.21
N ALA A 1017 -27.77 -33.87 13.39
CA ALA A 1017 -29.11 -33.33 13.17
C ALA A 1017 -30.03 -33.47 14.39
N GLY A 1018 -29.85 -34.52 15.21
CA GLY A 1018 -30.60 -34.72 16.43
C GLY A 1018 -30.28 -33.65 17.48
N LEU A 1019 -28.99 -33.31 17.63
CA LEU A 1019 -28.55 -32.20 18.49
C LEU A 1019 -29.16 -30.87 18.03
N VAL A 1020 -29.03 -30.53 16.75
CA VAL A 1020 -29.53 -29.25 16.22
C VAL A 1020 -31.05 -29.14 16.39
N LYS A 1021 -31.79 -30.23 16.13
CA LYS A 1021 -33.23 -30.31 16.37
C LYS A 1021 -33.57 -30.15 17.85
N GLY A 1022 -32.79 -30.75 18.75
CA GLY A 1022 -32.96 -30.62 20.20
C GLY A 1022 -32.85 -29.18 20.70
N PHE A 1023 -32.01 -28.35 20.08
CA PHE A 1023 -31.94 -26.91 20.37
C PHE A 1023 -33.02 -26.07 19.66
N GLY A 1024 -33.72 -26.62 18.67
CA GLY A 1024 -34.69 -25.88 17.86
C GLY A 1024 -34.07 -24.87 16.89
N ALA A 1025 -32.77 -24.99 16.60
CA ALA A 1025 -32.06 -24.05 15.72
C ALA A 1025 -32.34 -24.34 14.23
N ALA A 1026 -32.60 -23.29 13.45
CA ALA A 1026 -32.79 -23.40 12.01
C ALA A 1026 -31.51 -23.84 11.29
N THR A 1027 -31.64 -24.55 10.17
CA THR A 1027 -30.52 -25.01 9.35
C THR A 1027 -30.56 -24.43 7.93
N THR A 1028 -29.40 -24.44 7.26
CA THR A 1028 -29.31 -24.18 5.81
C THR A 1028 -29.77 -25.42 5.02
N PRO A 1029 -30.02 -25.31 3.70
CA PRO A 1029 -30.32 -26.48 2.87
C PRO A 1029 -29.25 -27.58 2.91
N GLN A 1030 -28.00 -27.22 3.22
CA GLN A 1030 -26.89 -28.16 3.37
C GLN A 1030 -26.86 -28.83 4.76
N GLY A 1031 -27.68 -28.37 5.72
CA GLY A 1031 -27.75 -28.92 7.08
C GLY A 1031 -26.85 -28.22 8.11
N ASN A 1032 -26.15 -27.14 7.75
CA ASN A 1032 -25.39 -26.33 8.71
C ASN A 1032 -26.33 -25.49 9.58
N ILE A 1033 -25.93 -25.15 10.80
CA ILE A 1033 -26.70 -24.27 11.68
C ILE A 1033 -26.76 -22.87 11.07
N LYS A 1034 -27.97 -22.35 10.86
CA LYS A 1034 -28.21 -21.03 10.31
C LYS A 1034 -27.98 -19.97 11.39
N ALA A 1035 -26.84 -19.31 11.29
CA ALA A 1035 -26.51 -18.10 12.04
C ALA A 1035 -25.94 -17.07 11.04
N LEU A 1036 -26.59 -15.90 10.93
CA LEU A 1036 -26.37 -14.92 9.85
C LEU A 1036 -24.89 -14.56 9.68
N HIS A 1037 -24.39 -14.43 8.45
CA HIS A 1037 -23.07 -13.83 8.20
C HIS A 1037 -23.22 -12.30 8.22
N GLY A 1038 -23.17 -11.68 9.39
CA GLY A 1038 -23.27 -10.23 9.52
C GLY A 1038 -21.94 -9.53 9.26
N SER A 1039 -21.93 -8.51 8.38
CA SER A 1039 -20.85 -7.54 8.21
C SER A 1039 -20.66 -6.62 9.44
N ASN A 1040 -21.66 -6.54 10.33
CA ASN A 1040 -21.72 -5.56 11.43
C ASN A 1040 -21.67 -6.15 12.85
N GLY A 1041 -21.36 -7.44 13.01
CA GLY A 1041 -21.21 -8.05 14.34
C GLY A 1041 -22.44 -8.80 14.89
N ASP A 1042 -23.57 -8.84 14.18
CA ASP A 1042 -24.73 -9.68 14.52
C ASP A 1042 -24.59 -11.15 14.05
N GLY A 1043 -23.36 -11.58 13.78
CA GLY A 1043 -23.07 -12.66 12.84
C GLY A 1043 -22.99 -14.10 13.39
N PHE A 1044 -23.46 -14.39 14.60
CA PHE A 1044 -23.27 -15.73 15.22
C PHE A 1044 -24.47 -16.21 16.05
N ALA A 1045 -25.49 -15.37 16.22
CA ALA A 1045 -26.74 -15.76 16.86
C ALA A 1045 -27.52 -16.71 15.94
N THR A 1046 -28.12 -17.75 16.54
CA THR A 1046 -29.01 -18.67 15.83
C THR A 1046 -30.44 -18.13 15.81
N SER A 1047 -31.39 -18.91 15.30
CA SER A 1047 -32.83 -18.59 15.39
C SER A 1047 -33.40 -18.69 16.82
N VAL A 1048 -32.59 -19.11 17.79
CA VAL A 1048 -32.99 -19.30 19.18
C VAL A 1048 -32.22 -18.33 20.07
N ASP A 1049 -32.96 -17.52 20.82
CA ASP A 1049 -32.41 -16.48 21.70
C ASP A 1049 -31.45 -17.08 22.74
N GLY A 1050 -30.34 -16.39 22.99
CA GLY A 1050 -29.25 -16.85 23.85
C GLY A 1050 -28.41 -18.02 23.31
N ILE A 1051 -28.72 -18.55 22.12
CA ILE A 1051 -27.98 -19.64 21.47
C ILE A 1051 -27.21 -19.14 20.25
N PHE A 1052 -25.91 -19.44 20.24
CA PHE A 1052 -24.96 -19.04 19.20
C PHE A 1052 -24.36 -20.27 18.53
N ALA A 1053 -23.83 -20.11 17.32
CA ALA A 1053 -23.13 -21.18 16.61
C ALA A 1053 -21.87 -20.65 15.91
N ALA A 1054 -20.79 -21.42 15.95
CA ALA A 1054 -19.51 -21.04 15.34
C ALA A 1054 -18.71 -22.24 14.81
N GLY A 1055 -17.79 -21.97 13.89
CA GLY A 1055 -16.91 -22.97 13.29
C GLY A 1055 -17.66 -23.87 12.31
N ASP A 1056 -17.16 -25.09 12.13
CA ASP A 1056 -17.58 -25.96 11.04
C ASP A 1056 -19.06 -26.37 11.07
N CYS A 1057 -19.70 -26.36 12.26
CA CYS A 1057 -21.14 -26.66 12.38
C CYS A 1057 -22.05 -25.58 11.72
N ARG A 1058 -21.50 -24.38 11.53
CA ARG A 1058 -22.15 -23.22 10.90
C ARG A 1058 -21.59 -22.96 9.50
N ARG A 1059 -20.27 -22.99 9.36
CA ARG A 1059 -19.53 -22.67 8.13
C ARG A 1059 -19.54 -23.82 7.11
N GLY A 1060 -19.65 -25.06 7.57
CA GLY A 1060 -19.21 -26.24 6.83
C GLY A 1060 -17.72 -26.48 7.02
N GLN A 1061 -17.20 -27.59 6.46
CA GLN A 1061 -15.80 -27.98 6.67
C GLN A 1061 -14.84 -26.86 6.25
N SER A 1062 -13.91 -26.49 7.12
CA SER A 1062 -12.96 -25.42 6.83
C SER A 1062 -11.62 -25.63 7.53
N LEU A 1063 -10.75 -24.62 7.44
CA LEU A 1063 -9.42 -24.67 8.05
C LEU A 1063 -9.50 -24.33 9.54
N VAL A 1064 -8.58 -24.90 10.33
CA VAL A 1064 -8.42 -24.60 11.78
C VAL A 1064 -8.36 -23.09 12.04
N VAL A 1065 -7.67 -22.34 11.18
CA VAL A 1065 -7.53 -20.88 11.31
C VAL A 1065 -8.87 -20.13 11.16
N TRP A 1066 -9.80 -20.64 10.34
CA TRP A 1066 -11.16 -20.09 10.24
C TRP A 1066 -11.99 -20.42 11.47
N ALA A 1067 -11.85 -21.64 12.01
CA ALA A 1067 -12.54 -22.02 13.25
C ALA A 1067 -12.12 -21.13 14.43
N ILE A 1068 -10.82 -20.84 14.59
CA ILE A 1068 -10.33 -19.91 15.62
C ILE A 1068 -10.93 -18.51 15.41
N ASN A 1069 -10.92 -17.99 14.17
CA ASN A 1069 -11.50 -16.69 13.86
C ASN A 1069 -13.00 -16.62 14.21
N GLU A 1070 -13.78 -17.64 13.84
CA GLU A 1070 -15.21 -17.68 14.18
C GLU A 1070 -15.44 -17.82 15.69
N GLY A 1071 -14.58 -18.55 16.41
CA GLY A 1071 -14.61 -18.62 17.87
C GLY A 1071 -14.42 -17.26 18.54
N GLN A 1072 -13.40 -16.49 18.12
CA GLN A 1072 -13.15 -15.13 18.61
C GLN A 1072 -14.36 -14.22 18.38
N ARG A 1073 -14.90 -14.23 17.16
CA ARG A 1073 -16.04 -13.36 16.78
C ARG A 1073 -17.35 -13.79 17.46
N ALA A 1074 -17.52 -15.09 17.71
CA ALA A 1074 -18.66 -15.59 18.47
C ALA A 1074 -18.57 -15.18 19.94
N ALA A 1075 -17.38 -15.21 20.55
CA ALA A 1075 -17.15 -14.69 21.89
C ALA A 1075 -17.54 -13.21 22.00
N ASP A 1076 -17.11 -12.37 21.05
CA ASP A 1076 -17.52 -10.96 20.99
C ASP A 1076 -19.05 -10.80 20.91
N ALA A 1077 -19.71 -11.58 20.05
CA ALA A 1077 -21.16 -11.53 19.89
C ALA A 1077 -21.91 -11.95 21.18
N ILE A 1078 -21.43 -13.00 21.84
CA ILE A 1078 -21.98 -13.48 23.12
C ILE A 1078 -21.78 -12.43 24.22
N ASN A 1079 -20.58 -11.85 24.33
CA ASN A 1079 -20.30 -10.82 25.33
C ASN A 1079 -21.22 -9.60 25.14
N LYS A 1080 -21.40 -9.12 23.90
CA LYS A 1080 -22.34 -8.02 23.61
C LYS A 1080 -23.77 -8.35 24.03
N TYR A 1081 -24.26 -9.54 23.66
CA TYR A 1081 -25.59 -10.01 24.05
C TYR A 1081 -25.77 -10.04 25.58
N LEU A 1082 -24.78 -10.60 26.29
CA LEU A 1082 -24.82 -10.72 27.75
C LEU A 1082 -24.79 -9.35 28.47
N LEU A 1083 -23.96 -8.42 27.99
CA LEU A 1083 -23.90 -7.08 28.56
C LEU A 1083 -25.17 -6.28 28.29
N GLN A 1084 -25.75 -6.41 27.09
CA GLN A 1084 -27.02 -5.77 26.76
C GLN A 1084 -28.16 -6.29 27.65
N ALA A 1085 -28.29 -7.61 27.79
CA ALA A 1085 -29.30 -8.21 28.67
C ALA A 1085 -29.18 -7.73 30.12
N ARG A 1086 -27.94 -7.54 30.61
CA ARG A 1086 -27.68 -7.01 31.95
C ARG A 1086 -28.09 -5.55 32.10
N VAL A 1087 -27.84 -4.73 31.09
CA VAL A 1087 -28.30 -3.32 31.06
C VAL A 1087 -29.82 -3.26 31.04
N GLU A 1088 -30.48 -4.07 30.22
CA GLU A 1088 -31.95 -4.13 30.14
C GLU A 1088 -32.57 -4.56 31.48
N GLN A 1089 -32.00 -5.56 32.15
CA GLN A 1089 -32.41 -5.95 33.50
C GLN A 1089 -32.22 -4.83 34.52
N ALA A 1090 -31.09 -4.13 34.49
CA ALA A 1090 -30.83 -3.01 35.40
C ALA A 1090 -31.81 -1.85 35.17
N VAL A 1091 -32.11 -1.53 33.91
CA VAL A 1091 -33.10 -0.51 33.53
C VAL A 1091 -34.51 -0.91 33.96
N ARG A 1092 -34.88 -2.19 33.82
CA ARG A 1092 -36.18 -2.70 34.26
C ARG A 1092 -36.33 -2.68 35.78
N ALA A 1093 -35.31 -3.13 36.51
CA ALA A 1093 -35.28 -3.06 37.98
C ALA A 1093 -35.37 -1.60 38.49
N ALA A 1094 -34.71 -0.66 37.80
CA ALA A 1094 -34.82 0.77 38.10
C ALA A 1094 -36.22 1.34 37.82
N LYS A 1095 -36.89 0.89 36.74
CA LYS A 1095 -38.27 1.28 36.41
C LYS A 1095 -39.31 0.70 37.39
N ASP A 1096 -39.08 -0.50 37.89
CA ASP A 1096 -40.01 -1.21 38.79
C ASP A 1096 -39.84 -0.81 40.27
N GLY A 1097 -38.99 0.18 40.58
CA GLY A 1097 -38.83 0.73 41.94
C GLY A 1097 -38.21 -0.23 42.96
N VAL A 1098 -37.58 -1.32 42.50
CA VAL A 1098 -36.97 -2.33 43.38
C VAL A 1098 -35.59 -1.83 43.83
N PRO A 1099 -35.33 -1.66 45.15
CA PRO A 1099 -33.99 -1.34 45.63
C PRO A 1099 -33.07 -2.53 45.34
N ALA A 1100 -31.92 -2.28 44.71
CA ALA A 1100 -30.89 -3.30 44.54
C ALA A 1100 -30.34 -3.72 45.93
N GLY A 1101 -30.90 -4.80 46.50
CA GLY A 1101 -30.57 -5.33 47.83
C GLY A 1101 -29.38 -6.31 47.83
N ARG A 1102 -28.40 -6.03 48.72
CA ARG A 1102 -27.06 -6.62 48.91
C ARG A 1102 -27.02 -7.97 49.68
N ALA A 1103 -25.88 -8.68 49.53
CA ALA A 1103 -24.91 -9.10 50.58
C ALA A 1103 -24.54 -10.60 50.61
N GLY A 1104 -23.25 -10.91 50.43
CA GLY A 1104 -22.67 -12.24 50.67
C GLY A 1104 -21.14 -12.29 50.67
N HIS A 1105 -20.54 -12.06 51.84
CA HIS A 1105 -19.18 -12.45 52.27
C HIS A 1105 -17.95 -11.90 51.51
N MET A 1106 -17.54 -10.68 51.88
CA MET A 1106 -16.11 -10.31 51.98
C MET A 1106 -15.82 -9.86 53.43
N ARG A 1107 -15.22 -10.74 54.21
CA ARG A 1107 -14.44 -10.38 55.40
C ARG A 1107 -12.99 -10.71 55.07
N GLY A 1108 -12.13 -9.69 55.13
CA GLY A 1108 -10.69 -9.84 54.97
C GLY A 1108 -10.09 -9.02 53.84
N LEU A 1109 -10.33 -7.70 53.84
CA LEU A 1109 -9.42 -6.67 53.31
C LEU A 1109 -9.98 -5.32 53.75
N HIS A 1110 -9.70 -4.95 55.00
CA HIS A 1110 -9.77 -3.55 55.40
C HIS A 1110 -8.64 -2.81 54.68
N THR A 1111 -8.96 -1.92 53.75
CA THR A 1111 -8.66 -0.49 53.85
C THR A 1111 -9.11 0.29 52.61
N SER A 1112 -9.96 1.29 52.87
CA SER A 1112 -10.22 2.53 52.12
C SER A 1112 -10.58 2.45 50.62
N ALA A 1113 -11.84 2.13 50.34
CA ALA A 1113 -12.58 2.67 49.18
C ALA A 1113 -13.55 3.78 49.62
N ALA A 1114 -13.09 4.61 50.55
CA ALA A 1114 -13.75 5.84 50.99
C ALA A 1114 -12.69 6.94 51.07
N ALA A 1115 -12.24 7.43 49.90
CA ALA A 1115 -11.61 8.73 49.68
C ALA A 1115 -11.12 8.81 48.22
N ALA A 1116 -12.02 9.16 47.31
CA ALA A 1116 -11.65 9.92 46.12
C ALA A 1116 -12.60 11.12 46.04
N ALA A 1117 -12.69 11.86 47.15
CA ALA A 1117 -12.85 13.30 47.01
C ALA A 1117 -11.62 13.78 46.24
N ALA A 1118 -11.82 14.59 45.20
CA ALA A 1118 -10.71 15.27 44.53
C ALA A 1118 -9.80 15.85 45.61
N ALA A 1119 -8.53 15.42 45.67
CA ALA A 1119 -7.60 16.00 46.62
C ALA A 1119 -7.52 17.50 46.29
N VAL A 1120 -7.95 18.33 47.24
CA VAL A 1120 -7.88 19.79 47.13
C VAL A 1120 -6.57 20.23 47.75
N ALA A 1121 -5.86 21.12 47.07
CA ALA A 1121 -4.61 21.70 47.59
C ALA A 1121 -4.93 22.46 48.89
N ASP A 1122 -4.12 22.27 49.93
CA ASP A 1122 -4.28 23.04 51.16
C ASP A 1122 -3.98 24.52 50.88
N GLU A 1123 -5.00 25.38 50.97
CA GLU A 1123 -4.87 26.81 50.69
C GLU A 1123 -3.89 27.51 51.63
N GLY A 1124 -3.68 27.02 52.85
CA GLY A 1124 -2.69 27.56 53.77
C GLY A 1124 -1.27 27.38 53.22
N ILE A 1125 -0.97 26.19 52.70
CA ILE A 1125 0.33 25.89 52.05
C ILE A 1125 0.49 26.71 50.78
N VAL A 1126 -0.57 26.77 49.95
CA VAL A 1126 -0.56 27.53 48.70
C VAL A 1126 -0.31 29.02 48.97
N GLN A 1127 -1.01 29.62 49.93
CA GLN A 1127 -0.82 31.04 50.29
C GLN A 1127 0.55 31.31 50.90
N GLN A 1128 1.11 30.37 51.67
CA GLN A 1128 2.45 30.49 52.23
C GLN A 1128 3.51 30.50 51.13
N LEU A 1129 3.41 29.59 50.14
CA LEU A 1129 4.32 29.54 48.98
C LEU A 1129 4.13 30.71 48.02
N VAL A 1130 2.89 31.14 47.77
CA VAL A 1130 2.59 32.33 46.96
C VAL A 1130 3.13 33.59 47.63
N GLY A 1131 3.03 33.69 48.97
CA GLY A 1131 3.64 34.76 49.76
C GLY A 1131 5.17 34.78 49.70
N MET A 1132 5.81 33.68 49.30
CA MET A 1132 7.24 33.56 49.05
C MET A 1132 7.62 33.84 47.57
N GLY A 1133 6.64 34.18 46.72
CA GLY A 1133 6.85 34.64 45.34
C GLY A 1133 6.57 33.59 44.25
N PHE A 1134 6.07 32.40 44.60
CA PHE A 1134 5.78 31.34 43.63
C PHE A 1134 4.40 31.49 42.97
N GLY A 1135 4.27 31.01 41.72
CA GLY A 1135 3.00 31.07 40.99
C GLY A 1135 1.93 30.13 41.57
N GLU A 1136 0.71 30.61 41.76
CA GLU A 1136 -0.36 29.93 42.50
C GLU A 1136 -0.71 28.53 41.97
N ASN A 1137 -0.82 28.36 40.65
CA ASN A 1137 -1.08 27.06 40.03
C ASN A 1137 0.10 26.08 40.17
N GLY A 1138 1.33 26.58 40.31
CA GLY A 1138 2.50 25.78 40.66
C GLY A 1138 2.39 25.28 42.10
N CYS A 1139 2.12 26.19 43.03
CA CYS A 1139 1.97 25.89 44.46
C CYS A 1139 0.86 24.88 44.73
N ARG A 1140 -0.30 25.02 44.06
CA ARG A 1140 -1.42 24.06 44.17
C ARG A 1140 -1.02 22.66 43.71
N ARG A 1141 -0.25 22.56 42.64
CA ARG A 1141 0.24 21.26 42.14
C ARG A 1141 1.31 20.67 43.06
N ALA A 1142 2.21 21.50 43.56
CA ALA A 1142 3.25 21.07 44.49
C ALA A 1142 2.66 20.56 45.80
N ALA A 1143 1.70 21.30 46.38
CA ALA A 1143 0.94 20.88 47.55
C ALA A 1143 0.25 19.53 47.30
N LEU A 1144 -0.42 19.34 46.15
CA LEU A 1144 -1.05 18.06 45.81
C LEU A 1144 -0.04 16.92 45.56
N ALA A 1145 1.10 17.21 44.93
CA ALA A 1145 2.13 16.23 44.63
C ALA A 1145 2.75 15.64 45.91
N VAL A 1146 2.92 16.48 46.94
CA VAL A 1146 3.36 16.04 48.27
C VAL A 1146 2.20 15.71 49.22
N LYS A 1147 0.97 15.59 48.70
CA LYS A 1147 -0.25 15.25 49.48
C LYS A 1147 -0.49 16.19 50.67
N ASN A 1148 -0.24 17.48 50.48
CA ASN A 1148 -0.35 18.56 51.46
C ASN A 1148 0.53 18.34 52.72
N ALA A 1149 1.70 17.70 52.57
CA ALA A 1149 2.60 17.38 53.68
C ALA A 1149 3.24 18.62 54.39
N GLY A 1150 3.14 19.81 53.79
CA GLY A 1150 3.64 21.08 54.36
C GLY A 1150 4.26 21.99 53.29
N ALA A 1151 4.44 23.28 53.61
CA ALA A 1151 5.01 24.25 52.67
C ALA A 1151 6.47 23.93 52.33
N ASP A 1152 7.28 23.48 53.28
CA ASP A 1152 8.68 23.14 53.01
C ASP A 1152 8.81 21.96 52.04
N ALA A 1153 8.04 20.90 52.24
CA ALA A 1153 8.02 19.74 51.34
C ALA A 1153 7.47 20.11 49.94
N ALA A 1154 6.48 20.99 49.88
CA ALA A 1154 5.93 21.49 48.62
C ALA A 1154 6.82 22.54 47.94
N MET A 1155 7.81 23.10 48.63
CA MET A 1155 8.83 23.98 48.04
C MET A 1155 10.02 23.17 47.51
N GLU A 1156 10.36 22.07 48.19
CA GLU A 1156 11.43 21.17 47.78
C GLU A 1156 11.06 20.37 46.51
N TRP A 1157 9.77 20.11 46.31
CA TRP A 1157 9.19 19.59 45.07
C TRP A 1157 9.08 20.67 44.00
#